data_AF-A0A934B6D6-F1
#
_entry.id   AF-A0A934B6D6-F1
#
_cell.length_a   1.000
_cell.length_b   1.000
_cell.length_c   1.000
_cell.angle_alpha   90.00
_cell.angle_beta   90.00
_cell.angle_gamma   90.00
#
_symmetry.space_group_name_H-M   'P 1'
#
loop_
_entity.id
_entity.type
_entity.pdbx_description
1 polymer ?
#
loop_
_entity_poly.entity_id
_entity_poly.type
_entity_poly.pdbx_seq_one_letter_code
_entity_poly.pdbx_strand_id
1 'polypeptide(L)'
;MKFLETTLLFLIFFVLFPFPALGRTIIIDTVWKGEITLSEDIVVPEGVTLTILSGTMVKIIPSDRTKSEAEYLSFMTEMTIRGRLEIKGTRKAPVVFQVKNGMSDRWAGIIIDGGKAYIKACRIDDAETGLLIMNGSLELTDSILENNRYGLVAHGQQTFVNVKNTQAVKNDYGVFSFAGARVNFRDSVVEHNMKKDLYLLEETKNLVMKPDTDRSGSKSLIAKHAGSCNKKDFNFMREYKIQDKEISKEYGDEVLLGDTVWRGRIVINGLIRVPENSRLIIASGTVVEFKMKDTNDDGIGENGILMQGVLIAKGTKEEPIIFRSAERQKRTGDWDSINIMNSDGAQNLVEFCQIEDAYRGLHFHFSNVMVNESVLRNNYIGIQFQESAVEIRGSHIYGNKNGIKGRDSEVNFTGNYVSDNINGVNFFRANLNAKNNTVLNNMNEGFKIREGITTAEENFVGCNRFGLMVNDAFHGRFNSNAIVNNYESGLSLKGVDNLDISGNFIQGNGFNGINLHNAGAVIKDNLISENGERGIGIQSFTGTITGNNIAGNGLHAVENESGSDVFAPSNWWGIKDVASVIYDKEDESKRGKVFHSPENEISSIFTWPVKNIYTDVVWHTGIHLKNPVTVSGSTLEIAPGAKVIFLKGGGLKISGGKILAVGTSEKRIVFTASEKNEDNLWDEILIEHADGSEFSYCDFGYATWAIHSHFTNLKISNSRFIHNEGGIRFRSGPVEINRSLFKENKVGIRSYFGNALIEENVILNNEVGIFVREKGSGLTIKRNNIYSNMTYNVKAGDFNTEDIDAKENWWGNSEPGETIFDGNDEPGIGKVIYEPYLREPVKLDGEKQHTP
;
A
#
# COMPACT_ATOMS: atom_id res chain seq x y z
N MET A 1 -29.35 -29.60 50.13
CA MET A 1 -29.66 -28.42 50.97
C MET A 1 -28.40 -28.07 51.74
N LYS A 2 -27.59 -27.16 51.20
CA LYS A 2 -27.38 -25.76 51.63
C LYS A 2 -26.48 -25.56 52.87
N PHE A 3 -25.24 -25.15 52.57
CA PHE A 3 -24.48 -24.00 53.11
C PHE A 3 -23.97 -24.12 54.56
N LEU A 4 -22.73 -23.74 54.91
CA LEU A 4 -21.99 -22.55 54.52
C LEU A 4 -20.50 -22.76 54.91
N GLU A 5 -19.56 -22.77 53.95
CA GLU A 5 -18.12 -22.59 54.25
C GLU A 5 -17.67 -21.29 53.57
N THR A 6 -17.34 -20.31 54.41
CA THR A 6 -16.69 -19.05 54.03
C THR A 6 -15.19 -19.28 53.86
N THR A 7 -14.73 -19.41 52.61
CA THR A 7 -13.31 -19.34 52.27
C THR A 7 -12.93 -17.87 52.06
N LEU A 8 -12.17 -17.33 53.01
CA LEU A 8 -11.60 -16.00 52.97
C LEU A 8 -10.48 -15.97 51.91
N LEU A 9 -10.74 -15.36 50.75
CA LEU A 9 -9.75 -15.17 49.68
C LEU A 9 -8.83 -13.99 50.06
N PHE A 10 -7.60 -14.28 50.49
CA PHE A 10 -6.57 -13.25 50.67
C PHE A 10 -6.00 -12.88 49.29
N LEU A 11 -6.45 -11.75 48.72
CA LEU A 11 -5.76 -11.07 47.61
C LEU A 11 -4.51 -10.39 48.18
N ILE A 12 -3.33 -10.99 47.95
CA ILE A 12 -2.05 -10.35 48.26
C ILE A 12 -1.74 -9.36 47.13
N PHE A 13 -2.05 -8.08 47.35
CA PHE A 13 -1.54 -6.98 46.52
C PHE A 13 -0.09 -6.69 46.92
N PHE A 14 0.87 -6.96 46.04
CA PHE A 14 2.23 -6.48 46.21
C PHE A 14 2.27 -4.97 45.92
N VAL A 15 2.47 -4.17 46.97
CA VAL A 15 2.81 -2.74 46.88
C VAL A 15 4.33 -2.65 46.85
N LEU A 16 4.93 -2.37 45.69
CA LEU A 16 6.38 -2.13 45.57
C LEU A 16 6.70 -0.66 45.85
N PHE A 17 7.58 -0.42 46.82
CA PHE A 17 8.28 0.87 47.06
C PHE A 17 9.50 0.98 46.10
N PRO A 18 10.07 2.19 45.86
CA PRO A 18 10.79 2.49 44.64
C PRO A 18 12.16 1.81 44.62
N PHE A 19 12.29 0.77 43.81
CA PHE A 19 13.57 0.37 43.24
C PHE A 19 13.68 0.96 41.83
N PRO A 20 14.89 1.31 41.35
CA PRO A 20 15.08 1.64 39.94
C PRO A 20 14.58 0.46 39.10
N ALA A 21 13.64 0.73 38.19
CA ALA A 21 13.10 -0.27 37.29
C ALA A 21 14.21 -0.71 36.31
N LEU A 22 14.90 -1.80 36.67
CA LEU A 22 15.69 -2.60 35.75
C LEU A 22 14.71 -3.31 34.82
N GLY A 23 14.94 -3.23 33.51
CA GLY A 23 14.04 -3.63 32.43
C GLY A 23 13.37 -4.96 32.71
N ARG A 24 12.05 -4.93 32.77
CA ARG A 24 11.24 -6.10 33.11
C ARG A 24 9.94 -6.08 32.32
N THR A 25 9.71 -7.16 31.60
CA THR A 25 8.36 -7.63 31.32
C THR A 25 7.61 -7.76 32.64
N ILE A 26 6.48 -7.08 32.76
CA ILE A 26 5.61 -7.14 33.94
C ILE A 26 4.79 -8.41 33.79
N ILE A 27 5.27 -9.52 34.35
CA ILE A 27 4.68 -10.86 34.18
C ILE A 27 3.52 -11.16 35.15
N ILE A 28 3.26 -10.28 36.12
CA ILE A 28 2.14 -10.39 37.06
C ILE A 28 1.43 -9.05 37.21
N ASP A 29 0.15 -9.08 37.57
CA ASP A 29 -0.63 -7.88 37.85
C ASP A 29 0.11 -6.98 38.84
N THR A 30 0.34 -5.73 38.44
CA THR A 30 1.22 -4.80 39.15
C THR A 30 0.55 -3.45 39.34
N VAL A 31 0.81 -2.81 40.48
CA VAL A 31 0.28 -1.47 40.82
C VAL A 31 1.43 -0.49 41.03
N TRP A 32 1.44 0.62 40.30
CA TRP A 32 2.37 1.73 40.47
C TRP A 32 1.73 2.91 41.20
N LYS A 33 2.50 3.52 42.11
CA LYS A 33 2.13 4.72 42.87
C LYS A 33 3.37 5.53 43.23
N GLY A 34 3.26 6.86 43.21
CA GLY A 34 4.32 7.76 43.65
C GLY A 34 5.24 8.20 42.52
N GLU A 35 6.53 8.34 42.77
CA GLU A 35 7.50 8.65 41.72
C GLU A 35 8.11 7.36 41.16
N ILE A 36 7.99 7.15 39.85
CA ILE A 36 8.55 6.02 39.11
C ILE A 36 9.55 6.57 38.12
N THR A 37 10.74 5.97 38.02
CA THR A 37 11.70 6.30 36.96
C THR A 37 11.73 5.16 35.96
N LEU A 38 11.46 5.47 34.70
CA LEU A 38 11.54 4.56 33.57
C LEU A 38 12.87 4.79 32.85
N SER A 39 13.85 3.92 33.07
CA SER A 39 15.17 3.98 32.41
C SER A 39 15.36 2.97 31.29
N GLU A 40 14.45 2.01 31.19
CA GLU A 40 14.46 0.92 30.22
C GLU A 40 13.03 0.65 29.77
N ASP A 41 12.89 -0.12 28.70
CA ASP A 41 11.58 -0.47 28.14
C ASP A 41 10.76 -1.34 29.10
N ILE A 42 9.44 -1.20 29.02
CA ILE A 42 8.49 -2.01 29.78
C ILE A 42 7.52 -2.70 28.84
N VAL A 43 7.33 -4.00 29.03
CA VAL A 43 6.32 -4.79 28.33
C VAL A 43 5.30 -5.30 29.34
N VAL A 44 4.01 -5.06 29.08
CA VAL A 44 2.89 -5.69 29.78
C VAL A 44 2.32 -6.77 28.85
N PRO A 45 2.64 -8.06 29.05
CA PRO A 45 2.21 -9.15 28.17
C PRO A 45 0.71 -9.44 28.29
N GLU A 46 0.19 -10.26 27.37
CA GLU A 46 -1.20 -10.70 27.40
C GLU A 46 -1.54 -11.39 28.74
N GLY A 47 -2.75 -11.15 29.26
CA GLY A 47 -3.19 -11.68 30.55
C GLY A 47 -2.74 -10.90 31.78
N VAL A 48 -1.82 -9.93 31.64
CA VAL A 48 -1.32 -9.11 32.75
C VAL A 48 -1.91 -7.69 32.74
N THR A 49 -2.20 -7.16 33.92
CA THR A 49 -2.68 -5.79 34.13
C THR A 49 -1.67 -4.93 34.91
N LEU A 50 -1.29 -3.78 34.33
CA LEU A 50 -0.61 -2.71 35.05
C LEU A 50 -1.61 -1.61 35.43
N THR A 51 -1.71 -1.32 36.72
CA THR A 51 -2.52 -0.21 37.25
C THR A 51 -1.63 0.93 37.76
N ILE A 52 -1.85 2.17 37.30
CA ILE A 52 -1.13 3.36 37.77
C ILE A 52 -2.09 4.28 38.51
N LEU A 53 -1.82 4.53 39.79
CA LEU A 53 -2.73 5.28 40.67
C LEU A 53 -2.57 6.80 40.54
N SER A 54 -3.61 7.55 40.91
CA SER A 54 -3.63 9.02 40.89
C SER A 54 -2.44 9.67 41.59
N GLY A 55 -1.92 10.75 41.01
CA GLY A 55 -0.78 11.51 41.54
C GLY A 55 0.58 10.86 41.29
N THR A 56 0.64 9.75 40.54
CA THR A 56 1.90 9.12 40.15
C THR A 56 2.62 9.96 39.10
N MET A 57 3.92 10.14 39.27
CA MET A 57 4.81 10.79 38.32
C MET A 57 5.77 9.75 37.75
N VAL A 58 5.67 9.49 36.46
CA VAL A 58 6.58 8.62 35.71
C VAL A 58 7.59 9.52 34.99
N LYS A 59 8.84 9.48 35.45
CA LYS A 59 9.96 10.20 34.85
C LYS A 59 10.69 9.29 33.88
N ILE A 60 10.68 9.62 32.60
CA ILE A 60 11.34 8.82 31.57
C ILE A 60 12.77 9.31 31.38
N ILE A 61 13.72 8.38 31.30
CA ILE A 61 15.06 8.61 30.81
C ILE A 61 15.07 8.14 29.35
N PRO A 62 15.11 9.06 28.37
CA PRO A 62 15.21 8.71 26.96
C PRO A 62 16.49 7.92 26.70
N SER A 63 16.40 6.97 25.80
CA SER A 63 17.52 6.16 25.34
C SER A 63 17.27 5.82 23.89
N ASP A 64 18.22 6.15 23.01
CA ASP A 64 18.27 5.67 21.63
C ASP A 64 19.26 4.50 21.59
N ARG A 65 18.81 3.32 22.03
CA ARG A 65 19.64 2.11 21.98
C ARG A 65 19.24 1.35 20.73
N THR A 66 20.22 0.82 20.01
CA THR A 66 20.01 -0.12 18.89
C THR A 66 19.52 -1.49 19.40
N LYS A 67 18.50 -1.53 20.26
CA LYS A 67 17.91 -2.78 20.73
C LYS A 67 17.37 -3.52 19.50
N SER A 68 18.00 -4.65 19.21
CA SER A 68 17.71 -5.49 18.05
C SER A 68 16.70 -6.58 18.35
N GLU A 69 16.33 -6.74 19.63
CA GLU A 69 15.40 -7.76 20.14
C GLU A 69 14.01 -7.59 19.51
N ALA A 70 13.38 -8.70 19.13
CA ALA A 70 12.16 -8.68 18.34
C ALA A 70 10.90 -8.28 19.14
N GLU A 71 11.03 -8.22 20.47
CA GLU A 71 9.93 -7.93 21.38
C GLU A 71 9.54 -6.46 21.41
N TYR A 72 10.47 -5.55 21.09
CA TYR A 72 10.28 -4.10 21.13
C TYR A 72 9.91 -3.55 19.75
N LEU A 73 9.09 -2.50 19.77
CA LEU A 73 8.52 -1.90 18.56
C LEU A 73 9.24 -0.60 18.15
N SER A 74 9.95 0.03 19.09
CA SER A 74 10.75 1.23 18.92
C SER A 74 12.20 1.03 19.37
N PHE A 75 13.08 1.89 18.88
CA PHE A 75 14.49 2.02 19.33
C PHE A 75 14.64 3.01 20.49
N MET A 76 13.58 3.78 20.79
CA MET A 76 13.50 4.70 21.93
C MET A 76 12.92 4.00 23.15
N THR A 77 13.20 4.51 24.36
CA THR A 77 12.57 4.03 25.60
C THR A 77 11.04 3.98 25.44
N GLU A 78 10.45 2.79 25.53
CA GLU A 78 9.03 2.54 25.26
C GLU A 78 8.29 1.82 26.39
N MET A 79 6.96 1.99 26.39
CA MET A 79 6.06 1.22 27.23
C MET A 79 5.04 0.50 26.34
N THR A 80 5.21 -0.81 26.18
CA THR A 80 4.41 -1.65 25.28
C THR A 80 3.36 -2.45 26.05
N ILE A 81 2.10 -2.33 25.65
CA ILE A 81 0.92 -2.90 26.31
C ILE A 81 0.27 -3.92 25.39
N ARG A 82 0.51 -5.20 25.64
CA ARG A 82 -0.19 -6.35 25.02
C ARG A 82 -1.32 -6.89 25.90
N GLY A 83 -1.19 -6.74 27.21
CA GLY A 83 -2.24 -7.01 28.19
C GLY A 83 -3.15 -5.80 28.42
N ARG A 84 -3.23 -5.37 29.67
CA ARG A 84 -4.13 -4.29 30.11
C ARG A 84 -3.37 -3.18 30.85
N LEU A 85 -3.64 -1.93 30.49
CA LEU A 85 -3.18 -0.74 31.22
C LEU A 85 -4.36 0.02 31.82
N GLU A 86 -4.31 0.30 33.13
CA GLU A 86 -5.30 1.13 33.82
C GLU A 86 -4.65 2.34 34.51
N ILE A 87 -4.82 3.54 33.95
CA ILE A 87 -4.35 4.78 34.59
C ILE A 87 -5.54 5.46 35.27
N LYS A 88 -5.50 5.50 36.61
CA LYS A 88 -6.59 5.97 37.48
C LYS A 88 -6.30 7.35 38.06
N GLY A 89 -5.98 8.32 37.20
CA GLY A 89 -5.77 9.71 37.58
C GLY A 89 -7.05 10.41 38.04
N THR A 90 -6.88 11.58 38.66
CA THR A 90 -7.99 12.51 38.93
C THR A 90 -7.59 13.93 38.53
N ARG A 91 -8.56 14.83 38.30
CA ARG A 91 -8.24 16.23 37.96
C ARG A 91 -7.38 16.95 39.00
N LYS A 92 -7.48 16.56 40.29
CA LYS A 92 -6.66 17.12 41.39
C LYS A 92 -5.28 16.47 41.51
N ALA A 93 -5.14 15.24 41.04
CA ALA A 93 -3.93 14.44 41.13
C ALA A 93 -3.82 13.60 39.84
N PRO A 94 -3.45 14.22 38.71
CA PRO A 94 -3.29 13.50 37.46
C PRO A 94 -2.10 12.55 37.55
N VAL A 95 -2.09 11.54 36.69
CA VAL A 95 -0.85 10.77 36.41
C VAL A 95 -0.08 11.53 35.35
N VAL A 96 1.24 11.67 35.52
CA VAL A 96 2.08 12.45 34.60
C VAL A 96 3.21 11.58 34.07
N PHE A 97 3.32 11.49 32.75
CA PHE A 97 4.47 10.97 32.03
C PHE A 97 5.23 12.15 31.44
N GLN A 98 6.50 12.28 31.75
CA GLN A 98 7.36 13.33 31.22
C GLN A 98 8.81 12.88 31.21
N VAL A 99 9.60 13.46 30.31
CA VAL A 99 11.04 13.27 30.31
C VAL A 99 11.64 13.85 31.60
N LYS A 100 12.66 13.17 32.13
CA LYS A 100 13.35 13.60 33.33
C LYS A 100 14.02 14.96 33.10
N ASN A 101 13.80 15.91 34.03
CA ASN A 101 14.37 17.26 33.95
C ASN A 101 15.86 17.26 33.58
N GLY A 102 16.24 18.10 32.62
CA GLY A 102 17.61 18.24 32.13
C GLY A 102 17.95 17.38 30.91
N MET A 103 16.98 16.62 30.37
CA MET A 103 17.10 15.86 29.13
C MET A 103 16.23 16.52 28.04
N SER A 104 16.68 16.45 26.78
CA SER A 104 16.05 17.12 25.64
C SER A 104 15.43 16.17 24.61
N ASP A 105 15.68 14.87 24.74
CA ASP A 105 15.27 13.89 23.74
C ASP A 105 13.87 13.35 24.05
N ARG A 106 13.10 13.08 23.00
CA ARG A 106 11.78 12.45 23.12
C ARG A 106 11.91 10.97 23.49
N TRP A 107 10.92 10.43 24.19
CA TRP A 107 10.76 8.99 24.40
C TRP A 107 9.74 8.41 23.42
N ALA A 108 9.63 7.09 23.27
CA ALA A 108 8.74 6.50 22.26
C ALA A 108 7.26 6.86 22.52
N GLY A 109 6.86 6.85 23.79
CA GLY A 109 5.49 6.97 24.27
C GLY A 109 4.91 5.66 24.78
N ILE A 110 3.58 5.62 24.94
CA ILE A 110 2.86 4.40 25.34
C ILE A 110 2.30 3.73 24.09
N ILE A 111 2.71 2.50 23.84
CA ILE A 111 2.33 1.70 22.68
C ILE A 111 1.35 0.62 23.12
N ILE A 112 0.16 0.58 22.54
CA ILE A 112 -0.87 -0.43 22.81
C ILE A 112 -0.89 -1.36 21.60
N ASP A 113 -0.31 -2.55 21.77
CA ASP A 113 -0.07 -3.56 20.73
C ASP A 113 -0.98 -4.76 20.96
N GLY A 114 -2.18 -4.77 20.35
CA GLY A 114 -3.23 -5.76 20.59
C GLY A 114 -3.93 -5.64 21.96
N GLY A 115 -3.34 -4.89 22.90
CA GLY A 115 -3.82 -4.73 24.26
C GLY A 115 -4.98 -3.75 24.43
N LYS A 116 -5.35 -3.51 25.70
CA LYS A 116 -6.42 -2.58 26.10
C LYS A 116 -5.92 -1.58 27.12
N ALA A 117 -6.19 -0.30 26.89
CA ALA A 117 -5.85 0.77 27.82
C ALA A 117 -7.08 1.59 28.24
N TYR A 118 -7.16 1.86 29.53
CA TYR A 118 -8.16 2.74 30.15
C TYR A 118 -7.40 3.85 30.86
N ILE A 119 -7.37 5.03 30.25
CA ILE A 119 -6.56 6.15 30.71
C ILE A 119 -7.49 7.29 31.15
N LYS A 120 -7.40 7.66 32.42
CA LYS A 120 -8.16 8.76 33.00
C LYS A 120 -7.26 9.79 33.66
N ALA A 121 -7.50 11.07 33.38
CA ALA A 121 -6.78 12.20 33.96
C ALA A 121 -5.27 11.98 33.98
N CYS A 122 -4.73 11.75 32.78
CA CYS A 122 -3.31 11.58 32.52
C CYS A 122 -2.77 12.79 31.74
N ARG A 123 -1.52 13.15 31.99
CA ARG A 123 -0.75 14.05 31.14
C ARG A 123 0.42 13.29 30.54
N ILE A 124 0.55 13.34 29.21
CA ILE A 124 1.66 12.74 28.47
C ILE A 124 2.41 13.85 27.73
N ASP A 125 3.69 13.97 28.04
CA ASP A 125 4.57 15.04 27.59
C ASP A 125 5.87 14.47 26.98
N ASP A 126 6.49 15.25 26.09
CA ASP A 126 7.80 14.99 25.48
C ASP A 126 7.96 13.63 24.76
N ALA A 127 6.89 13.04 24.21
CA ALA A 127 6.95 11.78 23.48
C ALA A 127 7.07 11.97 21.96
N GLU A 128 7.64 10.98 21.27
CA GLU A 128 7.54 10.84 19.82
C GLU A 128 6.09 10.54 19.42
N THR A 129 5.40 9.66 20.14
CA THR A 129 3.96 9.50 19.98
C THR A 129 3.35 9.28 21.35
N GLY A 130 2.63 10.27 21.88
CA GLY A 130 2.09 10.19 23.23
C GLY A 130 1.32 8.88 23.47
N LEU A 131 0.44 8.52 22.54
CA LEU A 131 -0.29 7.25 22.52
C LEU A 131 -0.30 6.65 21.11
N LEU A 132 0.29 5.47 20.93
CA LEU A 132 0.23 4.69 19.69
C LEU A 132 -0.65 3.45 19.91
N ILE A 133 -1.69 3.25 19.09
CA ILE A 133 -2.62 2.14 19.23
C ILE A 133 -2.61 1.31 17.95
N MET A 134 -2.33 0.01 18.10
CA MET A 134 -2.10 -0.93 17.03
C MET A 134 -2.89 -2.21 17.31
N ASN A 135 -3.91 -2.50 16.49
CA ASN A 135 -4.84 -3.62 16.68
C ASN A 135 -5.43 -3.73 18.10
N GLY A 136 -5.47 -2.62 18.85
CA GLY A 136 -5.84 -2.57 20.26
C GLY A 136 -6.99 -1.61 20.53
N SER A 137 -7.31 -1.39 21.80
CA SER A 137 -8.36 -0.43 22.18
C SER A 137 -7.94 0.54 23.27
N LEU A 138 -8.39 1.79 23.14
CA LEU A 138 -8.12 2.86 24.09
C LEU A 138 -9.40 3.60 24.48
N GLU A 139 -9.64 3.69 25.78
CA GLU A 139 -10.57 4.64 26.39
C GLU A 139 -9.77 5.75 27.08
N LEU A 140 -9.74 6.94 26.47
CA LEU A 140 -8.99 8.09 26.96
C LEU A 140 -9.95 9.17 27.47
N THR A 141 -9.84 9.52 28.74
CA THR A 141 -10.76 10.45 29.40
C THR A 141 -10.04 11.50 30.26
N ASP A 142 -10.55 12.74 30.28
CA ASP A 142 -10.07 13.82 31.17
C ASP A 142 -8.56 14.12 31.04
N SER A 143 -7.91 13.85 29.90
CA SER A 143 -6.43 13.82 29.77
C SER A 143 -5.85 14.95 28.92
N ILE A 144 -4.52 15.11 28.94
CA ILE A 144 -3.79 16.11 28.15
C ILE A 144 -2.60 15.42 27.45
N LEU A 145 -2.50 15.61 26.14
CA LEU A 145 -1.37 15.19 25.29
C LEU A 145 -0.71 16.47 24.77
N GLU A 146 0.46 16.83 25.29
CA GLU A 146 1.15 18.08 24.92
C GLU A 146 2.63 17.89 24.61
N ASN A 147 3.19 18.80 23.79
CA ASN A 147 4.59 18.86 23.34
C ASN A 147 5.17 17.56 22.73
N ASN A 148 4.30 16.66 22.29
CA ASN A 148 4.71 15.43 21.60
C ASN A 148 4.96 15.70 20.11
N ARG A 149 5.65 14.80 19.39
CA ARG A 149 5.61 14.84 17.91
C ARG A 149 4.18 14.51 17.45
N TYR A 150 3.63 13.40 17.92
CA TYR A 150 2.22 13.06 17.75
C TYR A 150 1.54 13.01 19.11
N GLY A 151 0.39 13.65 19.25
CA GLY A 151 -0.45 13.47 20.43
C GLY A 151 -0.95 12.02 20.50
N LEU A 152 -1.67 11.58 19.47
CA LEU A 152 -2.24 10.22 19.39
C LEU A 152 -2.23 9.70 17.96
N VAL A 153 -1.85 8.43 17.79
CA VAL A 153 -1.92 7.70 16.52
C VAL A 153 -2.69 6.40 16.72
N ALA A 154 -3.76 6.23 15.97
CA ALA A 154 -4.53 4.99 15.89
C ALA A 154 -4.27 4.32 14.53
N HIS A 155 -3.89 3.04 14.51
CA HIS A 155 -3.51 2.35 13.29
C HIS A 155 -4.12 0.94 13.20
N GLY A 156 -4.71 0.62 12.05
CA GLY A 156 -5.24 -0.71 11.73
C GLY A 156 -6.74 -0.85 11.98
N GLN A 157 -7.41 -1.64 11.14
CA GLN A 157 -8.89 -1.78 11.14
C GLN A 157 -9.47 -2.33 12.44
N GLN A 158 -8.67 -3.07 13.20
CA GLN A 158 -9.07 -3.62 14.50
C GLN A 158 -8.91 -2.60 15.64
N THR A 159 -8.27 -1.45 15.37
CA THR A 159 -8.04 -0.42 16.36
C THR A 159 -9.28 0.43 16.59
N PHE A 160 -9.63 0.56 17.86
CA PHE A 160 -10.76 1.37 18.31
C PHE A 160 -10.35 2.31 19.46
N VAL A 161 -10.55 3.61 19.26
CA VAL A 161 -10.15 4.65 20.21
C VAL A 161 -11.34 5.56 20.52
N ASN A 162 -11.62 5.73 21.80
CA ASN A 162 -12.59 6.70 22.31
C ASN A 162 -11.88 7.78 23.11
N VAL A 163 -12.04 9.04 22.69
CA VAL A 163 -11.40 10.21 23.31
C VAL A 163 -12.46 11.16 23.86
N LYS A 164 -12.55 11.25 25.19
CA LYS A 164 -13.55 12.10 25.89
C LYS A 164 -12.91 13.15 26.79
N ASN A 165 -13.40 14.39 26.74
CA ASN A 165 -12.93 15.48 27.60
C ASN A 165 -11.39 15.57 27.69
N THR A 166 -10.72 15.44 26.55
CA THR A 166 -9.26 15.37 26.46
C THR A 166 -8.73 16.46 25.55
N GLN A 167 -7.52 16.95 25.80
CA GLN A 167 -6.85 17.97 25.00
C GLN A 167 -5.61 17.39 24.32
N ALA A 168 -5.47 17.56 23.01
CA ALA A 168 -4.24 17.29 22.26
C ALA A 168 -3.75 18.60 21.63
N VAL A 169 -2.79 19.26 22.29
CA VAL A 169 -2.40 20.65 22.01
C VAL A 169 -0.88 20.81 22.02
N LYS A 170 -0.34 21.78 21.29
CA LYS A 170 1.11 22.09 21.23
C LYS A 170 2.00 20.92 20.77
N ASN A 171 1.42 19.87 20.20
CA ASN A 171 2.20 18.80 19.57
C ASN A 171 2.68 19.28 18.19
N ASP A 172 3.62 18.57 17.56
CA ASP A 172 3.88 18.79 16.13
C ASP A 172 2.59 18.43 15.34
N TYR A 173 1.99 17.29 15.68
CA TYR A 173 0.80 16.70 15.10
C TYR A 173 -0.17 16.25 16.21
N GLY A 174 -1.47 16.53 16.05
CA GLY A 174 -2.51 16.20 17.03
C GLY A 174 -2.91 14.72 17.01
N VAL A 175 -4.07 14.40 16.44
CA VAL A 175 -4.63 13.04 16.42
C VAL A 175 -4.78 12.49 15.01
N PHE A 176 -4.21 11.30 14.80
CA PHE A 176 -4.08 10.66 13.50
C PHE A 176 -4.71 9.27 13.52
N SER A 177 -5.41 8.94 12.44
CA SER A 177 -6.02 7.63 12.21
C SER A 177 -5.58 7.08 10.85
N PHE A 178 -4.98 5.90 10.86
CA PHE A 178 -4.40 5.24 9.71
C PHE A 178 -4.95 3.84 9.52
N ALA A 179 -4.86 3.31 8.30
CA ALA A 179 -5.20 1.91 7.97
C ALA A 179 -6.56 1.43 8.52
N GLY A 180 -7.59 2.28 8.43
CA GLY A 180 -8.95 1.90 8.81
C GLY A 180 -9.26 1.99 10.31
N ALA A 181 -8.34 2.50 11.13
CA ALA A 181 -8.57 2.69 12.56
C ALA A 181 -9.76 3.63 12.82
N ARG A 182 -10.49 3.35 13.91
CA ARG A 182 -11.68 4.11 14.30
C ARG A 182 -11.38 4.95 15.53
N VAL A 183 -11.55 6.27 15.40
CA VAL A 183 -11.35 7.22 16.49
C VAL A 183 -12.63 8.04 16.68
N ASN A 184 -13.22 7.96 17.88
CA ASN A 184 -14.40 8.73 18.27
C ASN A 184 -14.02 9.82 19.26
N PHE A 185 -14.58 11.02 19.07
CA PHE A 185 -14.36 12.15 19.96
C PHE A 185 -15.66 12.56 20.66
N ARG A 186 -15.52 13.03 21.91
CA ARG A 186 -16.60 13.66 22.64
C ARG A 186 -16.07 14.70 23.61
N ASP A 187 -16.57 15.94 23.53
CA ASP A 187 -16.19 17.03 24.45
C ASP A 187 -14.66 17.27 24.52
N SER A 188 -13.92 16.94 23.46
CA SER A 188 -12.44 16.96 23.40
C SER A 188 -11.94 18.05 22.44
N VAL A 189 -10.71 18.50 22.64
CA VAL A 189 -10.08 19.60 21.88
C VAL A 189 -8.79 19.11 21.24
N VAL A 190 -8.65 19.30 19.93
CA VAL A 190 -7.41 19.05 19.18
C VAL A 190 -7.13 20.29 18.35
N GLU A 191 -6.32 21.20 18.89
CA GLU A 191 -6.04 22.51 18.30
C GLU A 191 -4.65 23.01 18.71
N HIS A 192 -4.15 24.03 18.04
CA HIS A 192 -2.85 24.65 18.33
C HIS A 192 -1.67 23.66 18.29
N ASN A 193 -1.76 22.63 17.46
CA ASN A 193 -0.61 21.81 17.11
C ASN A 193 0.18 22.52 15.98
N MET A 194 1.50 22.38 15.97
CA MET A 194 2.38 23.19 15.10
C MET A 194 2.10 22.95 13.62
N LYS A 195 1.97 21.68 13.22
CA LYS A 195 1.79 21.27 11.83
C LYS A 195 0.32 20.97 11.53
N LYS A 196 -0.29 20.01 12.24
CA LYS A 196 -1.65 19.53 11.92
C LYS A 196 -2.42 19.06 13.14
N ASP A 197 -3.72 19.35 13.19
CA ASP A 197 -4.56 18.94 14.31
C ASP A 197 -5.14 17.54 14.10
N LEU A 198 -5.82 17.31 12.98
CA LEU A 198 -6.51 16.05 12.71
C LEU A 198 -6.17 15.47 11.33
N TYR A 199 -5.96 14.16 11.31
CA TYR A 199 -5.91 13.34 10.10
C TYR A 199 -6.76 12.10 10.31
N LEU A 200 -7.98 12.12 9.77
CA LEU A 200 -8.99 11.09 10.00
C LEU A 200 -9.56 10.61 8.67
N LEU A 201 -10.04 9.36 8.65
CA LEU A 201 -10.79 8.79 7.52
C LEU A 201 -12.10 9.57 7.32
N GLU A 202 -12.56 9.72 6.08
CA GLU A 202 -13.80 10.46 5.80
C GLU A 202 -15.01 9.87 6.54
N GLU A 203 -15.07 8.55 6.70
CA GLU A 203 -16.16 7.85 7.39
C GLU A 203 -16.27 8.20 8.89
N THR A 204 -15.20 8.66 9.53
CA THR A 204 -15.21 9.05 10.95
C THR A 204 -15.62 10.51 11.17
N LYS A 205 -15.77 11.32 10.10
CA LYS A 205 -16.17 12.74 10.21
C LYS A 205 -17.54 12.96 10.83
N ASN A 206 -18.50 12.05 10.60
CA ASN A 206 -19.88 12.21 11.07
C ASN A 206 -20.03 12.18 12.62
N LEU A 207 -18.95 11.91 13.36
CA LEU A 207 -18.93 11.92 14.82
C LEU A 207 -18.15 13.11 15.42
N VAL A 208 -17.42 13.88 14.61
CA VAL A 208 -16.47 14.91 15.09
C VAL A 208 -17.07 16.32 15.10
N MET A 209 -18.08 16.61 14.28
CA MET A 209 -18.63 17.96 14.16
C MET A 209 -20.13 18.00 14.44
N LYS A 210 -20.51 18.26 15.70
CA LYS A 210 -21.63 19.16 15.94
C LYS A 210 -21.05 20.57 16.06
N PRO A 211 -21.46 21.52 15.20
CA PRO A 211 -20.94 22.88 15.22
C PRO A 211 -21.51 23.58 16.46
N ASP A 212 -20.64 23.90 17.42
CA ASP A 212 -20.82 25.14 18.16
C ASP A 212 -20.02 26.19 17.39
N THR A 213 -20.73 27.24 17.01
CA THR A 213 -20.34 28.29 16.08
C THR A 213 -18.96 28.91 16.40
N ASP A 214 -18.20 29.22 15.35
CA ASP A 214 -17.19 30.29 15.34
C ASP A 214 -15.83 30.06 16.03
N ARG A 215 -15.16 28.93 15.80
CA ARG A 215 -13.70 28.83 15.97
C ARG A 215 -12.98 28.51 14.66
N SER A 216 -12.71 29.57 13.90
CA SER A 216 -11.77 29.59 12.77
C SER A 216 -10.35 29.28 13.25
N GLY A 217 -9.89 28.03 13.13
CA GLY A 217 -8.50 27.70 13.47
C GLY A 217 -8.05 26.25 13.30
N SER A 218 -8.95 25.26 13.28
CA SER A 218 -8.56 23.84 13.17
C SER A 218 -8.04 23.49 11.77
N LYS A 219 -6.77 23.06 11.66
CA LYS A 219 -6.16 22.57 10.41
C LYS A 219 -6.54 21.10 10.19
N SER A 220 -7.66 20.83 9.52
CA SER A 220 -8.10 19.46 9.14
C SER A 220 -7.81 19.17 7.67
N LEU A 221 -7.29 17.98 7.35
CA LEU A 221 -7.10 17.54 5.97
C LEU A 221 -7.78 16.19 5.75
N ILE A 222 -8.44 16.04 4.60
CA ILE A 222 -8.99 14.76 4.16
C ILE A 222 -7.85 13.99 3.51
N ALA A 223 -7.60 12.78 4.02
CA ALA A 223 -6.74 11.82 3.36
C ALA A 223 -7.39 11.40 2.03
N LYS A 224 -7.01 12.06 0.93
CA LYS A 224 -7.38 11.62 -0.42
C LYS A 224 -6.86 10.19 -0.60
N HIS A 225 -7.70 9.29 -1.12
CA HIS A 225 -7.37 7.87 -1.38
C HIS A 225 -7.20 6.96 -0.14
N ALA A 226 -7.52 7.40 1.08
CA ALA A 226 -7.35 6.55 2.28
C ALA A 226 -8.19 5.25 2.26
N GLY A 227 -9.25 5.19 1.43
CA GLY A 227 -10.00 3.97 1.18
C GLY A 227 -9.22 2.89 0.40
N SER A 228 -8.23 3.27 -0.40
CA SER A 228 -7.45 2.31 -1.21
C SER A 228 -6.57 1.41 -0.36
N CYS A 229 -6.06 1.93 0.76
CA CYS A 229 -5.21 1.19 1.69
C CYS A 229 -5.99 0.27 2.64
N ASN A 230 -7.33 0.32 2.62
CA ASN A 230 -8.20 -0.45 3.52
C ASN A 230 -8.83 -1.69 2.88
N LYS A 231 -8.50 -2.00 1.62
CA LYS A 231 -9.09 -3.15 0.94
C LYS A 231 -8.54 -4.45 1.52
N LYS A 232 -9.43 -5.29 2.05
CA LYS A 232 -9.10 -6.63 2.59
C LYS A 232 -8.68 -7.63 1.51
N ASP A 233 -8.86 -7.27 0.25
CA ASP A 233 -8.73 -8.18 -0.89
C ASP A 233 -7.49 -7.86 -1.74
N PHE A 234 -6.36 -7.56 -1.10
CA PHE A 234 -5.06 -7.76 -1.75
C PHE A 234 -4.82 -9.28 -1.85
N ASN A 235 -5.61 -9.99 -2.66
CA ASN A 235 -5.58 -11.45 -2.81
C ASN A 235 -4.35 -11.90 -3.65
N PHE A 236 -3.19 -11.32 -3.35
CA PHE A 236 -1.88 -11.61 -3.93
C PHE A 236 -1.01 -12.39 -2.95
N MET A 237 -1.45 -12.56 -1.69
CA MET A 237 -0.66 -13.22 -0.66
C MET A 237 -0.65 -14.72 -0.88
N ARG A 238 0.56 -15.25 -1.04
CA ARG A 238 0.76 -16.68 -1.19
C ARG A 238 0.67 -17.36 0.18
N GLU A 239 -0.13 -18.42 0.24
CA GLU A 239 -0.15 -19.36 1.36
C GLU A 239 -0.07 -20.76 0.77
N TYR A 240 0.98 -21.50 1.15
CA TYR A 240 1.13 -22.89 0.81
C TYR A 240 0.33 -23.75 1.79
N LYS A 241 -0.45 -24.68 1.24
CA LYS A 241 -1.24 -25.65 2.00
C LYS A 241 -0.81 -27.05 1.57
N ILE A 242 -0.69 -27.94 2.55
CA ILE A 242 -0.40 -29.34 2.33
C ILE A 242 -1.38 -30.20 3.13
N GLN A 243 -1.59 -31.43 2.67
CA GLN A 243 -2.37 -32.42 3.40
C GLN A 243 -1.62 -32.89 4.65
N ASP A 244 -2.36 -33.15 5.72
CA ASP A 244 -1.79 -33.77 6.91
C ASP A 244 -1.21 -35.15 6.58
N LYS A 245 -0.03 -35.42 7.13
CA LYS A 245 0.70 -36.68 6.96
C LYS A 245 0.90 -37.34 8.32
N GLU A 246 1.04 -38.66 8.32
CA GLU A 246 1.48 -39.38 9.52
C GLU A 246 2.92 -39.01 9.87
N ILE A 247 3.22 -38.96 11.17
CA ILE A 247 4.58 -38.65 11.66
C ILE A 247 5.53 -39.72 11.13
N SER A 248 6.46 -39.29 10.29
CA SER A 248 7.47 -40.14 9.68
C SER A 248 8.69 -40.27 10.60
N LYS A 249 9.02 -39.21 11.33
CA LYS A 249 10.14 -39.18 12.27
C LYS A 249 9.93 -38.12 13.36
N GLU A 250 10.35 -38.43 14.58
CA GLU A 250 10.46 -37.47 15.67
C GLU A 250 11.92 -37.35 16.11
N TYR A 251 12.36 -36.11 16.35
CA TYR A 251 13.69 -35.76 16.80
C TYR A 251 13.63 -35.06 18.17
N GLY A 252 14.61 -35.33 19.03
CA GLY A 252 14.92 -34.53 20.21
C GLY A 252 16.09 -33.58 19.94
N ASP A 253 16.98 -33.43 20.92
CA ASP A 253 18.31 -32.85 20.67
C ASP A 253 19.16 -33.86 19.89
N GLU A 254 19.62 -33.49 18.68
CA GLU A 254 20.36 -34.41 17.82
C GLU A 254 21.40 -33.68 16.95
N VAL A 255 22.47 -34.39 16.58
CA VAL A 255 23.50 -33.91 15.64
C VAL A 255 23.44 -34.76 14.38
N LEU A 256 23.19 -34.13 13.23
CA LEU A 256 23.09 -34.81 11.93
C LEU A 256 24.42 -34.72 11.18
N LEU A 257 25.14 -35.86 11.07
CA LEU A 257 26.44 -35.95 10.40
C LEU A 257 26.31 -36.43 8.95
N GLY A 258 27.13 -35.86 8.06
CA GLY A 258 27.13 -36.20 6.64
C GLY A 258 25.83 -35.76 5.94
N ASP A 259 25.40 -36.53 4.95
CA ASP A 259 24.18 -36.23 4.20
C ASP A 259 22.95 -36.81 4.91
N THR A 260 22.05 -35.95 5.36
CA THR A 260 20.75 -36.34 5.92
C THR A 260 19.62 -35.86 5.03
N VAL A 261 18.69 -36.77 4.70
CA VAL A 261 17.52 -36.46 3.88
C VAL A 261 16.24 -36.58 4.69
N TRP A 262 15.45 -35.51 4.75
CA TRP A 262 14.12 -35.51 5.36
C TRP A 262 13.02 -35.61 4.30
N ARG A 263 12.02 -36.44 4.62
CA ARG A 263 10.81 -36.69 3.81
C ARG A 263 9.62 -36.94 4.75
N GLY A 264 8.42 -36.61 4.28
CA GLY A 264 7.18 -36.87 5.02
C GLY A 264 6.91 -35.82 6.09
N ARG A 265 6.44 -36.25 7.28
CA ARG A 265 6.21 -35.35 8.42
C ARG A 265 7.26 -35.58 9.50
N ILE A 266 7.99 -34.54 9.84
CA ILE A 266 9.06 -34.51 10.82
C ILE A 266 8.59 -33.69 12.02
N VAL A 267 8.70 -34.23 13.23
CA VAL A 267 8.41 -33.50 14.48
C VAL A 267 9.71 -33.28 15.23
N ILE A 268 9.97 -32.05 15.69
CA ILE A 268 11.18 -31.66 16.41
C ILE A 268 10.77 -31.22 17.82
N ASN A 269 11.41 -31.85 18.82
CA ASN A 269 11.27 -31.56 20.24
C ASN A 269 12.66 -31.35 20.88
N GLY A 270 13.48 -30.52 20.25
CA GLY A 270 14.83 -30.19 20.69
C GLY A 270 15.56 -29.33 19.65
N LEU A 271 16.87 -29.21 19.81
CA LEU A 271 17.75 -28.50 18.90
C LEU A 271 18.49 -29.47 17.97
N ILE A 272 18.21 -29.35 16.66
CA ILE A 272 18.90 -30.10 15.61
C ILE A 272 20.16 -29.36 15.21
N ARG A 273 21.32 -30.00 15.31
CA ARG A 273 22.61 -29.42 14.90
C ARG A 273 23.13 -30.11 13.65
N VAL A 274 23.49 -29.34 12.63
CA VAL A 274 24.08 -29.85 11.40
C VAL A 274 25.46 -29.18 11.25
N PRO A 275 26.54 -29.84 11.67
CA PRO A 275 27.86 -29.24 11.70
C PRO A 275 28.42 -29.02 10.29
N GLU A 276 29.56 -28.33 10.22
CA GLU A 276 30.34 -28.18 8.99
C GLU A 276 30.58 -29.52 8.29
N ASN A 277 30.72 -29.50 6.96
CA ASN A 277 30.88 -30.68 6.10
C ASN A 277 29.68 -31.65 6.09
N SER A 278 28.57 -31.31 6.74
CA SER A 278 27.31 -32.06 6.67
C SER A 278 26.27 -31.32 5.84
N ARG A 279 25.25 -32.03 5.36
CA ARG A 279 24.16 -31.46 4.57
C ARG A 279 22.81 -31.93 5.07
N LEU A 280 21.88 -30.98 5.24
CA LEU A 280 20.47 -31.29 5.47
C LEU A 280 19.69 -31.02 4.18
N ILE A 281 19.12 -32.08 3.61
CA ILE A 281 18.34 -32.04 2.38
C ILE A 281 16.88 -32.32 2.74
N ILE A 282 16.00 -31.36 2.49
CA ILE A 282 14.57 -31.47 2.77
C ILE A 282 13.85 -31.56 1.43
N ALA A 283 13.20 -32.70 1.19
CA ALA A 283 12.54 -32.99 -0.07
C ALA A 283 11.17 -32.28 -0.20
N SER A 284 10.69 -32.11 -1.43
CA SER A 284 9.37 -31.55 -1.72
C SER A 284 8.24 -32.23 -0.92
N GLY A 285 7.25 -31.44 -0.54
CA GLY A 285 6.11 -31.90 0.24
C GLY A 285 6.43 -32.28 1.70
N THR A 286 7.62 -31.98 2.22
CA THR A 286 7.95 -32.28 3.63
C THR A 286 7.31 -31.26 4.57
N VAL A 287 6.80 -31.74 5.71
CA VAL A 287 6.28 -30.89 6.80
C VAL A 287 7.19 -31.08 8.01
N VAL A 288 7.75 -29.98 8.52
CA VAL A 288 8.59 -29.94 9.71
C VAL A 288 7.84 -29.16 10.79
N GLU A 289 7.53 -29.81 11.90
CA GLU A 289 6.77 -29.22 13.00
C GLU A 289 7.61 -29.15 14.28
N PHE A 290 7.62 -28.01 14.94
CA PHE A 290 8.38 -27.79 16.17
C PHE A 290 7.44 -27.74 17.36
N LYS A 291 7.68 -28.57 18.39
CA LYS A 291 6.95 -28.48 19.66
C LYS A 291 7.38 -27.23 20.42
N MET A 292 6.45 -26.61 21.14
CA MET A 292 6.77 -25.48 22.02
C MET A 292 7.53 -25.98 23.25
N LYS A 293 8.66 -25.34 23.54
CA LYS A 293 9.46 -25.55 24.75
C LYS A 293 10.06 -24.21 25.16
N ASP A 294 9.64 -23.71 26.32
CA ASP A 294 10.07 -22.44 26.89
C ASP A 294 10.49 -22.72 28.34
N THR A 295 11.80 -22.68 28.62
CA THR A 295 12.32 -23.01 29.96
C THR A 295 12.55 -21.78 30.83
N ASN A 296 12.51 -20.58 30.25
CA ASN A 296 12.71 -19.30 30.93
C ASN A 296 11.42 -18.49 31.12
N ASP A 297 10.27 -19.00 30.66
CA ASP A 297 8.91 -18.44 30.80
C ASP A 297 8.82 -17.02 30.22
N ASP A 298 9.53 -16.77 29.11
CA ASP A 298 9.49 -15.51 28.37
C ASP A 298 8.45 -15.51 27.22
N GLY A 299 7.81 -16.67 26.99
CA GLY A 299 6.82 -16.89 25.95
C GLY A 299 7.40 -17.25 24.59
N ILE A 300 8.70 -17.56 24.50
CA ILE A 300 9.41 -17.90 23.26
C ILE A 300 9.91 -19.35 23.29
N GLY A 301 9.68 -20.07 22.20
CA GLY A 301 10.12 -21.44 22.02
C GLY A 301 11.62 -21.54 21.71
N GLU A 302 12.26 -22.56 22.28
CA GLU A 302 13.71 -22.79 22.21
C GLU A 302 14.10 -23.86 21.17
N ASN A 303 13.12 -24.63 20.67
CA ASN A 303 13.37 -25.69 19.70
C ASN A 303 13.67 -25.08 18.31
N GLY A 304 14.59 -25.69 17.56
CA GLY A 304 15.04 -25.11 16.28
C GLY A 304 16.08 -25.94 15.56
N ILE A 305 16.66 -25.37 14.51
CA ILE A 305 17.73 -25.96 13.70
C ILE A 305 18.94 -25.04 13.74
N LEU A 306 20.11 -25.56 14.13
CA LEU A 306 21.41 -24.91 14.01
C LEU A 306 22.21 -25.55 12.88
N MET A 307 22.30 -24.85 11.77
CA MET A 307 23.05 -25.19 10.57
C MET A 307 24.42 -24.50 10.57
N GLN A 308 25.48 -25.29 10.53
CA GLN A 308 26.85 -24.87 10.16
C GLN A 308 27.32 -25.56 8.87
N GLY A 309 26.64 -26.64 8.48
CA GLY A 309 26.73 -27.26 7.15
C GLY A 309 25.85 -26.56 6.11
N VAL A 310 25.44 -27.31 5.08
CA VAL A 310 24.61 -26.77 3.97
C VAL A 310 23.16 -27.20 4.10
N LEU A 311 22.23 -26.25 4.00
CA LEU A 311 20.80 -26.48 3.89
C LEU A 311 20.34 -26.50 2.43
N ILE A 312 19.63 -27.55 2.04
CA ILE A 312 18.92 -27.64 0.75
C ILE A 312 17.45 -28.00 1.03
N ALA A 313 16.61 -26.98 1.19
CA ALA A 313 15.16 -27.12 1.29
C ALA A 313 14.52 -26.75 -0.06
N LYS A 314 14.20 -27.77 -0.86
CA LYS A 314 13.73 -27.60 -2.24
C LYS A 314 12.33 -28.17 -2.44
N GLY A 315 11.33 -27.33 -2.25
CA GLY A 315 9.93 -27.63 -2.57
C GLY A 315 9.60 -27.40 -4.05
N THR A 316 8.33 -27.55 -4.39
CA THR A 316 7.75 -27.07 -5.65
C THR A 316 6.44 -26.32 -5.36
N LYS A 317 5.88 -25.65 -6.38
CA LYS A 317 4.58 -24.99 -6.24
C LYS A 317 3.48 -25.98 -5.85
N GLU A 318 3.53 -27.20 -6.38
CA GLU A 318 2.56 -28.26 -6.13
C GLU A 318 2.86 -29.04 -4.84
N GLU A 319 4.13 -29.16 -4.46
CA GLU A 319 4.59 -29.85 -3.26
C GLU A 319 5.54 -28.95 -2.43
N PRO A 320 5.01 -27.91 -1.78
CA PRO A 320 5.81 -27.00 -0.97
C PRO A 320 6.34 -27.70 0.29
N ILE A 321 7.39 -27.13 0.88
CA ILE A 321 7.89 -27.55 2.20
C ILE A 321 7.31 -26.61 3.25
N ILE A 322 6.82 -27.13 4.38
CA ILE A 322 6.24 -26.30 5.46
C ILE A 322 7.03 -26.50 6.76
N PHE A 323 7.45 -25.40 7.38
CA PHE A 323 8.01 -25.30 8.73
C PHE A 323 7.01 -24.53 9.61
N ARG A 324 6.49 -25.15 10.68
CA ARG A 324 5.44 -24.56 11.52
C ARG A 324 5.46 -25.04 12.97
N SER A 325 4.65 -24.43 13.83
CA SER A 325 4.40 -24.93 15.18
C SER A 325 3.62 -26.25 15.17
N ALA A 326 4.04 -27.19 16.04
CA ALA A 326 3.33 -28.44 16.30
C ALA A 326 2.12 -28.24 17.25
N GLU A 327 1.99 -27.06 17.86
CA GLU A 327 0.93 -26.78 18.83
C GLU A 327 -0.45 -26.73 18.17
N ARG A 328 -1.47 -27.07 18.97
CA ARG A 328 -2.87 -27.00 18.54
C ARG A 328 -3.32 -25.55 18.34
N GLN A 329 -2.89 -24.66 19.24
CA GLN A 329 -3.05 -23.22 19.09
C GLN A 329 -1.69 -22.65 18.73
N LYS A 330 -1.46 -22.49 17.43
CA LYS A 330 -0.23 -21.93 16.89
C LYS A 330 -0.13 -20.47 17.26
N ARG A 331 1.01 -20.06 17.81
CA ARG A 331 1.31 -18.67 18.16
C ARG A 331 2.65 -18.29 17.56
N THR A 332 2.78 -17.02 17.22
CA THR A 332 4.05 -16.43 16.83
C THR A 332 5.07 -16.66 17.95
N GLY A 333 6.23 -17.24 17.66
CA GLY A 333 7.28 -17.50 18.64
C GLY A 333 7.24 -18.89 19.27
N ASP A 334 6.40 -19.82 18.81
CA ASP A 334 6.32 -21.19 19.35
C ASP A 334 7.61 -22.01 19.19
N TRP A 335 8.54 -21.56 18.36
CA TRP A 335 9.86 -22.18 18.15
C TRP A 335 10.91 -21.13 17.75
N ASP A 336 12.19 -21.42 17.95
CA ASP A 336 13.25 -20.40 17.83
C ASP A 336 13.50 -20.02 16.37
N SER A 337 14.24 -20.85 15.63
CA SER A 337 14.69 -20.47 14.29
C SER A 337 15.26 -21.61 13.44
N ILE A 338 15.32 -21.37 12.12
CA ILE A 338 16.31 -22.02 11.25
C ILE A 338 17.55 -21.11 11.24
N ASN A 339 18.54 -21.50 12.02
CA ASN A 339 19.73 -20.72 12.34
C ASN A 339 20.93 -21.18 11.50
N ILE A 340 21.41 -20.38 10.54
CA ILE A 340 22.52 -20.73 9.64
C ILE A 340 23.75 -19.88 9.95
N MET A 341 24.81 -20.50 10.47
CA MET A 341 26.00 -19.83 11.01
C MET A 341 27.26 -20.27 10.25
N ASN A 342 28.07 -19.31 9.80
CA ASN A 342 29.38 -19.57 9.16
C ASN A 342 29.29 -20.57 7.99
N SER A 343 28.27 -20.43 7.14
CA SER A 343 27.99 -21.32 6.00
C SER A 343 27.99 -20.52 4.69
N ASP A 344 29.16 -19.97 4.34
CA ASP A 344 29.40 -19.15 3.14
C ASP A 344 30.07 -19.94 1.99
N GLY A 345 30.68 -21.09 2.28
CA GLY A 345 31.37 -21.93 1.30
C GLY A 345 30.46 -22.58 0.23
N ALA A 346 29.17 -22.73 0.49
CA ALA A 346 28.16 -23.15 -0.47
C ALA A 346 26.84 -22.41 -0.24
N GLN A 347 26.06 -22.20 -1.29
CA GLN A 347 24.77 -21.52 -1.18
C GLN A 347 23.74 -22.41 -0.48
N ASN A 348 23.16 -21.90 0.61
CA ASN A 348 22.01 -22.50 1.29
C ASN A 348 20.73 -22.15 0.53
N LEU A 349 19.92 -23.15 0.20
CA LEU A 349 18.73 -22.99 -0.64
C LEU A 349 17.44 -23.17 0.18
N VAL A 350 16.57 -22.18 0.12
CA VAL A 350 15.18 -22.21 0.61
C VAL A 350 14.27 -21.86 -0.56
N GLU A 351 13.67 -22.88 -1.17
CA GLU A 351 12.87 -22.73 -2.38
C GLU A 351 11.49 -23.38 -2.23
N PHE A 352 10.42 -22.67 -2.61
CA PHE A 352 9.02 -23.10 -2.43
C PHE A 352 8.73 -23.61 -1.00
N CYS A 353 9.21 -22.87 0.01
CA CYS A 353 9.02 -23.16 1.42
C CYS A 353 7.99 -22.21 2.05
N GLN A 354 7.30 -22.64 3.10
CA GLN A 354 6.56 -21.79 4.03
C GLN A 354 7.15 -21.92 5.43
N ILE A 355 7.52 -20.80 6.05
CA ILE A 355 8.07 -20.73 7.40
C ILE A 355 7.16 -19.84 8.26
N GLU A 356 6.57 -20.44 9.29
CA GLU A 356 5.58 -19.77 10.15
C GLU A 356 5.70 -20.10 11.63
N ASP A 357 5.13 -19.23 12.45
CA ASP A 357 5.02 -19.35 13.91
C ASP A 357 6.35 -19.26 14.68
N ALA A 358 7.45 -18.87 14.01
CA ALA A 358 8.77 -18.82 14.62
C ALA A 358 9.02 -17.51 15.38
N TYR A 359 10.00 -17.54 16.28
CA TYR A 359 10.62 -16.32 16.80
C TYR A 359 11.43 -15.64 15.69
N ARG A 360 12.33 -16.37 15.01
CA ARG A 360 13.06 -15.89 13.85
C ARG A 360 13.00 -16.96 12.75
N GLY A 361 12.17 -16.75 11.73
CA GLY A 361 11.92 -17.75 10.68
C GLY A 361 13.22 -18.24 10.03
N LEU A 362 13.95 -17.33 9.39
CA LEU A 362 15.33 -17.54 8.93
C LEU A 362 16.26 -16.59 9.66
N HIS A 363 17.27 -17.13 10.33
CA HIS A 363 18.28 -16.34 11.03
C HIS A 363 19.68 -16.78 10.60
N PHE A 364 20.50 -15.89 10.04
CA PHE A 364 21.79 -16.32 9.52
C PHE A 364 22.90 -15.27 9.56
N HIS A 365 24.13 -15.72 9.74
CA HIS A 365 25.34 -14.90 9.94
C HIS A 365 26.50 -15.52 9.16
N PHE A 366 27.34 -14.71 8.52
CA PHE A 366 28.51 -15.21 7.77
C PHE A 366 28.13 -16.32 6.78
N SER A 367 27.05 -16.11 6.04
CA SER A 367 26.40 -17.16 5.25
C SER A 367 25.99 -16.68 3.86
N ASN A 368 25.92 -17.62 2.90
CA ASN A 368 25.38 -17.41 1.56
C ASN A 368 24.01 -18.09 1.44
N VAL A 369 22.93 -17.31 1.28
CA VAL A 369 21.55 -17.82 1.34
C VAL A 369 20.71 -17.31 0.18
N MET A 370 20.01 -18.24 -0.48
CA MET A 370 18.98 -17.95 -1.48
C MET A 370 17.60 -18.33 -0.95
N VAL A 371 16.67 -17.37 -0.97
CA VAL A 371 15.26 -17.55 -0.66
C VAL A 371 14.45 -17.29 -1.92
N ASN A 372 13.92 -18.35 -2.52
CA ASN A 372 13.23 -18.28 -3.82
C ASN A 372 11.78 -18.75 -3.69
N GLU A 373 10.83 -17.96 -4.21
CA GLU A 373 9.41 -18.31 -4.32
C GLU A 373 8.81 -18.84 -2.99
N SER A 374 9.29 -18.34 -1.85
CA SER A 374 8.95 -18.85 -0.52
C SER A 374 8.06 -17.88 0.27
N VAL A 375 7.44 -18.37 1.34
CA VAL A 375 6.51 -17.64 2.20
C VAL A 375 7.08 -17.58 3.61
N LEU A 376 7.20 -16.39 4.19
CA LEU A 376 7.53 -16.20 5.60
C LEU A 376 6.46 -15.37 6.27
N ARG A 377 5.71 -15.99 7.18
CA ARG A 377 4.54 -15.35 7.79
C ARG A 377 4.35 -15.67 9.26
N ASN A 378 3.64 -14.80 9.97
CA ASN A 378 3.31 -15.02 11.38
C ASN A 378 4.54 -15.29 12.27
N ASN A 379 5.69 -14.68 11.96
CA ASN A 379 6.92 -14.77 12.75
C ASN A 379 7.16 -13.45 13.52
N TYR A 380 7.93 -13.51 14.60
CA TYR A 380 8.43 -12.28 15.24
C TYR A 380 9.37 -11.55 14.28
N ILE A 381 10.29 -12.28 13.66
CA ILE A 381 11.09 -11.81 12.53
C ILE A 381 11.00 -12.83 11.41
N GLY A 382 10.60 -12.41 10.20
CA GLY A 382 10.60 -13.27 9.03
C GLY A 382 12.01 -13.71 8.67
N ILE A 383 12.86 -12.74 8.29
CA ILE A 383 14.26 -12.97 7.93
C ILE A 383 15.17 -12.02 8.70
N GLN A 384 16.18 -12.57 9.38
CA GLN A 384 17.24 -11.80 10.03
C GLN A 384 18.62 -12.25 9.56
N PHE A 385 19.49 -11.30 9.20
CA PHE A 385 20.86 -11.64 8.79
C PHE A 385 21.94 -10.59 9.04
N GLN A 386 23.19 -11.05 9.02
CA GLN A 386 24.40 -10.24 9.17
C GLN A 386 25.59 -10.80 8.39
N GLU A 387 26.43 -9.91 7.84
CA GLU A 387 27.73 -10.29 7.24
C GLU A 387 27.56 -11.41 6.20
N SER A 388 26.56 -11.25 5.32
CA SER A 388 26.05 -12.31 4.47
C SER A 388 25.89 -11.87 3.02
N ALA A 389 25.90 -12.86 2.12
CA ALA A 389 25.45 -12.70 0.74
C ALA A 389 24.04 -13.29 0.60
N VAL A 390 23.09 -12.47 0.16
CA VAL A 390 21.66 -12.82 0.20
C VAL A 390 20.99 -12.57 -1.14
N GLU A 391 20.28 -13.57 -1.64
CA GLU A 391 19.34 -13.42 -2.74
C GLU A 391 17.93 -13.78 -2.27
N ILE A 392 17.00 -12.84 -2.41
CA ILE A 392 15.58 -13.06 -2.14
C ILE A 392 14.80 -12.73 -3.41
N ARG A 393 14.07 -13.72 -3.92
CA ARG A 393 13.34 -13.61 -5.18
C ARG A 393 11.94 -14.17 -5.09
N GLY A 394 10.96 -13.45 -5.66
CA GLY A 394 9.58 -13.93 -5.84
C GLY A 394 8.87 -14.34 -4.54
N SER A 395 9.41 -13.95 -3.38
CA SER A 395 8.99 -14.44 -2.08
C SER A 395 7.99 -13.51 -1.42
N HIS A 396 7.11 -14.06 -0.57
CA HIS A 396 6.08 -13.33 0.16
C HIS A 396 6.41 -13.30 1.65
N ILE A 397 6.57 -12.10 2.21
CA ILE A 397 6.94 -11.88 3.61
C ILE A 397 5.86 -11.02 4.27
N TYR A 398 5.00 -11.61 5.10
CA TYR A 398 3.83 -10.91 5.62
C TYR A 398 3.32 -11.32 6.99
N GLY A 399 2.61 -10.42 7.67
CA GLY A 399 2.05 -10.71 8.99
C GLY A 399 3.11 -10.99 10.04
N ASN A 400 4.35 -10.51 9.84
CA ASN A 400 5.43 -10.62 10.82
C ASN A 400 5.52 -9.32 11.63
N LYS A 401 6.08 -9.37 12.85
CA LYS A 401 6.40 -8.09 13.55
C LYS A 401 7.50 -7.35 12.81
N ASN A 402 8.55 -8.06 12.38
CA ASN A 402 9.54 -7.53 11.47
C ASN A 402 9.59 -8.43 10.23
N GLY A 403 9.40 -7.87 9.04
CA GLY A 403 9.51 -8.62 7.79
C GLY A 403 10.95 -9.07 7.57
N ILE A 404 11.86 -8.12 7.33
CA ILE A 404 13.26 -8.39 7.02
C ILE A 404 14.17 -7.43 7.79
N LYS A 405 15.21 -7.98 8.45
CA LYS A 405 16.29 -7.23 9.09
C LYS A 405 17.65 -7.75 8.61
N GLY A 406 18.39 -6.93 7.87
CA GLY A 406 19.73 -7.27 7.41
C GLY A 406 20.77 -6.25 7.84
N ARG A 407 21.99 -6.69 8.10
CA ARG A 407 23.11 -5.79 8.35
C ARG A 407 24.42 -6.22 7.70
N ASP A 408 25.28 -5.26 7.38
CA ASP A 408 26.67 -5.53 6.97
C ASP A 408 26.75 -6.53 5.80
N SER A 409 25.84 -6.45 4.81
CA SER A 409 25.58 -7.56 3.85
C SER A 409 25.39 -7.08 2.40
N GLU A 410 25.61 -8.00 1.46
CA GLU A 410 25.26 -7.85 0.04
C GLU A 410 23.89 -8.47 -0.23
N VAL A 411 22.94 -7.70 -0.78
CA VAL A 411 21.53 -8.11 -0.89
C VAL A 411 20.97 -7.86 -2.29
N ASN A 412 20.63 -8.96 -2.98
CA ASN A 412 19.81 -8.94 -4.18
C ASN A 412 18.35 -9.21 -3.81
N PHE A 413 17.48 -8.22 -4.03
CA PHE A 413 16.09 -8.24 -3.60
C PHE A 413 15.17 -7.99 -4.80
N THR A 414 14.64 -9.05 -5.42
CA THR A 414 13.92 -8.93 -6.72
C THR A 414 12.54 -9.57 -6.73
N GLY A 415 11.51 -8.84 -7.14
CA GLY A 415 10.19 -9.41 -7.39
C GLY A 415 9.45 -9.89 -6.14
N ASN A 416 9.83 -9.41 -4.95
CA ASN A 416 9.26 -9.86 -3.69
C ASN A 416 8.03 -9.06 -3.29
N TYR A 417 7.20 -9.66 -2.42
CA TYR A 417 6.02 -9.05 -1.81
C TYR A 417 6.23 -8.96 -0.31
N VAL A 418 6.35 -7.73 0.23
CA VAL A 418 6.49 -7.49 1.67
C VAL A 418 5.29 -6.69 2.15
N SER A 419 4.39 -7.32 2.90
CA SER A 419 3.16 -6.64 3.31
C SER A 419 2.66 -6.99 4.69
N ASP A 420 1.82 -6.12 5.25
CA ASP A 420 1.09 -6.39 6.49
C ASP A 420 2.01 -6.79 7.67
N ASN A 421 3.27 -6.34 7.64
CA ASN A 421 4.18 -6.47 8.76
C ASN A 421 4.09 -5.20 9.62
N ILE A 422 4.53 -5.26 10.89
CA ILE A 422 4.67 -4.02 11.66
C ILE A 422 5.80 -3.18 11.05
N ASN A 423 6.99 -3.77 10.92
CA ASN A 423 8.11 -3.19 10.18
C ASN A 423 8.33 -3.98 8.89
N GLY A 424 8.41 -3.29 7.74
CA GLY A 424 8.64 -3.92 6.44
C GLY A 424 10.07 -4.43 6.28
N VAL A 425 10.88 -3.68 5.52
CA VAL A 425 12.29 -4.01 5.20
C VAL A 425 13.24 -3.05 5.90
N ASN A 426 14.19 -3.57 6.67
CA ASN A 426 15.19 -2.77 7.37
C ASN A 426 16.61 -3.27 7.10
N PHE A 427 17.43 -2.41 6.49
CA PHE A 427 18.82 -2.69 6.18
C PHE A 427 19.76 -1.64 6.77
N PHE A 428 20.82 -2.11 7.42
CA PHE A 428 21.85 -1.29 8.04
C PHE A 428 23.23 -1.69 7.52
N ARG A 429 23.96 -0.76 6.91
CA ARG A 429 25.26 -1.03 6.28
C ARG A 429 25.20 -2.16 5.25
N ALA A 430 24.15 -2.16 4.44
CA ALA A 430 23.97 -3.16 3.38
C ALA A 430 24.13 -2.52 1.99
N ASN A 431 24.69 -3.30 1.07
CA ASN A 431 24.69 -3.00 -0.35
C ASN A 431 23.46 -3.66 -0.98
N LEU A 432 22.45 -2.84 -1.27
CA LEU A 432 21.13 -3.29 -1.68
C LEU A 432 20.89 -3.04 -3.17
N ASN A 433 20.50 -4.10 -3.88
CA ASN A 433 19.89 -4.03 -5.19
C ASN A 433 18.41 -4.47 -5.10
N ALA A 434 17.50 -3.51 -4.98
CA ALA A 434 16.07 -3.73 -4.86
C ALA A 434 15.35 -3.44 -6.19
N LYS A 435 14.83 -4.49 -6.84
CA LYS A 435 14.19 -4.36 -8.14
C LYS A 435 12.81 -5.02 -8.22
N ASN A 436 11.82 -4.34 -8.81
CA ASN A 436 10.49 -4.93 -9.08
C ASN A 436 9.78 -5.49 -7.83
N ASN A 437 10.06 -4.97 -6.64
CA ASN A 437 9.40 -5.42 -5.40
C ASN A 437 8.10 -4.66 -5.17
N THR A 438 7.18 -5.31 -4.47
CA THR A 438 5.92 -4.73 -3.99
C THR A 438 5.96 -4.68 -2.46
N VAL A 439 5.94 -3.47 -1.89
CA VAL A 439 6.02 -3.26 -0.44
C VAL A 439 4.83 -2.44 0.03
N LEU A 440 3.88 -3.10 0.69
CA LEU A 440 2.52 -2.59 0.91
C LEU A 440 2.05 -2.75 2.35
N ASN A 441 1.27 -1.79 2.86
CA ASN A 441 0.53 -1.95 4.13
C ASN A 441 1.39 -2.34 5.34
N ASN A 442 2.69 -2.03 5.35
CA ASN A 442 3.50 -2.20 6.54
C ASN A 442 3.23 -1.03 7.49
N MET A 443 3.04 -1.32 8.77
CA MET A 443 2.55 -0.33 9.74
C MET A 443 3.50 0.85 9.93
N ASN A 444 4.81 0.61 9.82
CA ASN A 444 5.84 1.64 9.89
C ASN A 444 6.46 1.89 8.51
N GLU A 445 7.75 1.63 8.33
CA GLU A 445 8.43 1.74 7.05
C GLU A 445 8.08 0.62 6.06
N GLY A 446 7.98 0.97 4.78
CA GLY A 446 8.14 0.01 3.70
C GLY A 446 9.60 -0.42 3.59
N PHE A 447 10.49 0.55 3.33
CA PHE A 447 11.93 0.38 3.37
C PHE A 447 12.57 1.36 4.35
N LYS A 448 13.47 0.85 5.21
CA LYS A 448 14.39 1.63 6.02
C LYS A 448 15.82 1.21 5.71
N ILE A 449 16.58 2.15 5.16
CA ILE A 449 17.97 1.96 4.75
C ILE A 449 18.83 2.91 5.55
N ARG A 450 19.92 2.39 6.10
CA ARG A 450 20.86 3.17 6.93
C ARG A 450 22.30 2.81 6.56
N GLU A 451 23.15 3.81 6.34
CA GLU A 451 24.61 3.65 6.17
C GLU A 451 25.04 2.66 5.06
N GLY A 452 24.32 2.57 3.94
CA GLY A 452 24.62 1.62 2.86
C GLY A 452 24.54 2.21 1.46
N ILE A 453 24.91 1.43 0.45
CA ILE A 453 24.73 1.78 -0.96
C ILE A 453 23.45 1.11 -1.46
N THR A 454 22.53 1.87 -2.03
CA THR A 454 21.26 1.31 -2.52
C THR A 454 20.99 1.67 -3.97
N THR A 455 20.61 0.68 -4.76
CA THR A 455 19.88 0.86 -6.02
C THR A 455 18.47 0.32 -5.82
N ALA A 456 17.46 1.19 -5.90
CA ALA A 456 16.04 0.85 -5.83
C ALA A 456 15.37 1.24 -7.15
N GLU A 457 14.97 0.23 -7.93
CA GLU A 457 14.40 0.40 -9.26
C GLU A 457 13.07 -0.33 -9.45
N GLU A 458 12.10 0.30 -10.12
CA GLU A 458 10.84 -0.36 -10.54
C GLU A 458 10.05 -0.96 -9.37
N ASN A 459 10.20 -0.44 -8.16
CA ASN A 459 9.47 -0.92 -6.99
C ASN A 459 8.12 -0.20 -6.83
N PHE A 460 7.11 -0.92 -6.37
CA PHE A 460 5.83 -0.38 -5.94
C PHE A 460 5.81 -0.31 -4.41
N VAL A 461 5.81 0.90 -3.84
CA VAL A 461 5.88 1.13 -2.39
C VAL A 461 4.71 2.00 -1.96
N GLY A 462 3.75 1.44 -1.23
CA GLY A 462 2.56 2.20 -0.87
C GLY A 462 1.80 1.74 0.36
N CYS A 463 0.94 2.62 0.87
CA CYS A 463 0.14 2.36 2.07
C CYS A 463 0.95 1.94 3.31
N ASN A 464 2.25 2.26 3.35
CA ASN A 464 3.06 2.16 4.57
C ASN A 464 2.96 3.48 5.33
N ARG A 465 3.41 3.56 6.59
CA ARG A 465 3.53 4.87 7.25
C ARG A 465 4.56 5.74 6.54
N PHE A 466 5.75 5.19 6.31
CA PHE A 466 6.77 5.80 5.46
C PHE A 466 7.04 4.88 4.27
N GLY A 467 7.13 5.42 3.06
CA GLY A 467 7.49 4.63 1.88
C GLY A 467 8.94 4.15 1.95
N LEU A 468 9.86 5.01 1.51
CA LEU A 468 11.31 4.81 1.56
C LEU A 468 11.91 5.79 2.57
N MET A 469 12.56 5.26 3.60
CA MET A 469 13.30 6.01 4.60
C MET A 469 14.79 5.70 4.47
N VAL A 470 15.58 6.70 4.09
CA VAL A 470 17.02 6.54 3.83
C VAL A 470 17.78 7.51 4.71
N ASN A 471 18.63 6.95 5.59
CA ASN A 471 19.44 7.75 6.49
C ASN A 471 20.92 7.46 6.29
N ASP A 472 21.75 8.50 6.44
CA ASP A 472 23.20 8.40 6.58
C ASP A 472 23.85 7.64 5.41
N ALA A 473 23.30 7.80 4.19
CA ALA A 473 23.73 7.12 2.97
C ALA A 473 24.43 8.08 2.01
N PHE A 474 25.68 7.78 1.66
CA PHE A 474 26.51 8.66 0.82
C PHE A 474 26.40 8.40 -0.69
N HIS A 475 25.76 7.32 -1.11
CA HIS A 475 25.56 6.97 -2.51
C HIS A 475 24.27 6.18 -2.67
N GLY A 476 23.50 6.47 -3.73
CA GLY A 476 22.32 5.69 -4.03
C GLY A 476 21.58 6.15 -5.28
N ARG A 477 20.77 5.25 -5.82
CA ARG A 477 19.92 5.47 -6.98
C ARG A 477 18.52 4.99 -6.65
N PHE A 478 17.55 5.90 -6.73
CA PHE A 478 16.15 5.64 -6.50
C PHE A 478 15.42 6.02 -7.78
N ASN A 479 15.32 5.08 -8.71
CA ASN A 479 14.92 5.39 -10.08
C ASN A 479 13.68 4.61 -10.48
N SER A 480 12.75 5.24 -11.20
CA SER A 480 11.58 4.55 -11.75
C SER A 480 10.79 3.76 -10.71
N ASN A 481 10.53 4.30 -9.52
CA ASN A 481 9.67 3.66 -8.52
C ASN A 481 8.27 4.29 -8.52
N ALA A 482 7.26 3.54 -8.12
CA ALA A 482 5.93 4.05 -7.78
C ALA A 482 5.79 4.11 -6.25
N ILE A 483 5.79 5.31 -5.68
CA ILE A 483 5.75 5.57 -4.23
C ILE A 483 4.45 6.28 -3.90
N VAL A 484 3.45 5.52 -3.48
CA VAL A 484 2.05 5.97 -3.52
C VAL A 484 1.29 5.74 -2.21
N ASN A 485 0.50 6.73 -1.80
CA ASN A 485 -0.45 6.60 -0.69
C ASN A 485 0.16 6.15 0.65
N ASN A 486 1.43 6.47 0.92
CA ASN A 486 2.01 6.26 2.24
C ASN A 486 1.42 7.30 3.23
N TYR A 487 1.16 6.90 4.47
CA TYR A 487 0.40 7.75 5.40
C TYR A 487 1.12 9.03 5.82
N GLU A 488 2.45 9.02 5.80
CA GLU A 488 3.29 10.20 6.03
C GLU A 488 4.05 10.56 4.75
N SER A 489 5.36 10.32 4.70
CA SER A 489 6.20 10.71 3.56
C SER A 489 6.41 9.56 2.58
N GLY A 490 6.44 9.89 1.29
CA GLY A 490 6.82 8.95 0.23
C GLY A 490 8.30 8.56 0.33
N LEU A 491 9.19 9.53 0.09
CA LEU A 491 10.64 9.38 0.21
C LEU A 491 11.18 10.33 1.29
N SER A 492 11.72 9.79 2.38
CA SER A 492 12.31 10.55 3.48
C SER A 492 13.81 10.35 3.52
N LEU A 493 14.57 11.44 3.36
CA LEU A 493 16.01 11.43 3.25
C LEU A 493 16.65 12.25 4.37
N LYS A 494 17.56 11.64 5.13
CA LYS A 494 18.27 12.29 6.24
C LYS A 494 19.76 12.01 6.20
N GLY A 495 20.60 13.04 6.21
CA GLY A 495 22.06 12.86 6.26
C GLY A 495 22.62 12.12 5.05
N VAL A 496 22.03 12.32 3.87
CA VAL A 496 22.41 11.60 2.65
C VAL A 496 23.19 12.51 1.71
N ASP A 497 23.99 11.93 0.82
CA ASP A 497 24.68 12.67 -0.23
C ASP A 497 24.77 11.84 -1.52
N ASN A 498 25.07 12.51 -2.64
CA ASN A 498 25.27 11.94 -3.97
C ASN A 498 24.19 10.91 -4.39
N LEU A 499 22.92 11.29 -4.26
CA LEU A 499 21.79 10.48 -4.71
C LEU A 499 21.27 10.91 -6.09
N ASP A 500 20.91 9.93 -6.92
CA ASP A 500 20.07 10.12 -8.12
C ASP A 500 18.64 9.68 -7.78
N ILE A 501 17.70 10.62 -7.88
CA ILE A 501 16.28 10.38 -7.65
C ILE A 501 15.56 10.76 -8.93
N SER A 502 15.29 9.77 -9.79
CA SER A 502 14.76 10.06 -11.11
C SER A 502 13.70 9.12 -11.67
N GLY A 503 12.77 9.66 -12.47
CA GLY A 503 11.72 8.85 -13.09
C GLY A 503 10.69 8.26 -12.11
N ASN A 504 10.63 8.73 -10.87
CA ASN A 504 9.70 8.18 -9.88
C ASN A 504 8.31 8.80 -10.01
N PHE A 505 7.29 7.98 -9.78
CA PHE A 505 5.91 8.38 -9.61
C PHE A 505 5.60 8.47 -8.12
N ILE A 506 5.46 9.68 -7.58
CA ILE A 506 5.30 9.95 -6.15
C ILE A 506 3.97 10.65 -5.92
N GLN A 507 2.99 9.93 -5.40
CA GLN A 507 1.62 10.45 -5.33
C GLN A 507 0.86 10.10 -4.05
N GLY A 508 0.02 11.02 -3.58
CA GLY A 508 -0.99 10.71 -2.56
C GLY A 508 -0.41 10.42 -1.17
N ASN A 509 0.88 10.70 -0.94
CA ASN A 509 1.47 10.50 0.37
C ASN A 509 0.92 11.55 1.34
N GLY A 510 0.57 11.16 2.57
CA GLY A 510 -0.24 11.98 3.48
C GLY A 510 0.41 13.29 3.90
N PHE A 511 1.74 13.35 3.91
CA PHE A 511 2.53 14.57 4.10
C PHE A 511 3.30 14.93 2.84
N ASN A 512 4.60 14.60 2.79
CA ASN A 512 5.50 15.06 1.75
C ASN A 512 5.68 13.95 0.72
N GLY A 513 5.72 14.32 -0.57
CA GLY A 513 6.20 13.41 -1.60
C GLY A 513 7.66 13.04 -1.33
N ILE A 514 8.52 14.05 -1.24
CA ILE A 514 9.93 13.94 -0.87
C ILE A 514 10.22 14.85 0.33
N ASN A 515 10.90 14.33 1.35
CA ASN A 515 11.36 15.09 2.51
C ASN A 515 12.89 15.07 2.60
N LEU A 516 13.51 16.25 2.67
CA LEU A 516 14.96 16.44 2.55
C LEU A 516 15.54 17.09 3.81
N HIS A 517 16.43 16.38 4.50
CA HIS A 517 17.12 16.86 5.70
C HIS A 517 18.61 16.53 5.62
N ASN A 518 19.45 17.55 5.42
CA ASN A 518 20.89 17.37 5.18
C ASN A 518 21.10 16.37 4.03
N ALA A 519 20.49 16.67 2.89
CA ALA A 519 20.44 15.78 1.75
C ALA A 519 21.17 16.38 0.53
N GLY A 520 22.07 15.61 -0.07
CA GLY A 520 22.70 15.90 -1.35
C GLY A 520 22.14 15.02 -2.46
N ALA A 521 21.48 15.60 -3.47
CA ALA A 521 20.89 14.81 -4.56
C ALA A 521 20.65 15.58 -5.86
N VAL A 522 20.51 14.83 -6.96
CA VAL A 522 19.85 15.29 -8.18
C VAL A 522 18.45 14.69 -8.22
N ILE A 523 17.43 15.55 -8.24
CA ILE A 523 16.03 15.15 -8.29
C ILE A 523 15.47 15.53 -9.66
N LYS A 524 15.27 14.55 -10.55
CA LYS A 524 14.88 14.84 -11.93
C LYS A 524 13.86 13.90 -12.56
N ASP A 525 13.10 14.40 -13.52
CA ASP A 525 12.16 13.61 -14.32
C ASP A 525 11.13 12.82 -13.49
N ASN A 526 10.84 13.26 -12.26
CA ASN A 526 9.84 12.65 -11.39
C ASN A 526 8.46 13.27 -11.65
N LEU A 527 7.40 12.50 -11.40
CA LEU A 527 6.03 13.00 -11.30
C LEU A 527 5.63 13.00 -9.82
N ILE A 528 5.48 14.19 -9.24
CA ILE A 528 5.22 14.42 -7.81
C ILE A 528 3.89 15.14 -7.66
N SER A 529 2.84 14.41 -7.27
CA SER A 529 1.48 14.97 -7.27
C SER A 529 0.61 14.54 -6.11
N GLU A 530 -0.41 15.33 -5.81
CA GLU A 530 -1.44 15.01 -4.80
C GLU A 530 -0.93 14.61 -3.40
N ASN A 531 0.30 14.98 -3.03
CA ASN A 531 0.79 14.74 -1.68
C ASN A 531 0.10 15.72 -0.72
N GLY A 532 -0.27 15.25 0.48
CA GLY A 532 -1.20 15.91 1.37
C GLY A 532 -0.68 17.22 1.97
N GLU A 533 0.64 17.39 2.08
CA GLU A 533 1.28 18.65 2.44
C GLU A 533 2.14 19.17 1.30
N ARG A 534 3.37 18.66 1.12
CA ARG A 534 4.31 19.23 0.15
C ARG A 534 4.65 18.24 -0.95
N GLY A 535 4.90 18.74 -2.15
CA GLY A 535 5.59 17.93 -3.16
C GLY A 535 6.99 17.58 -2.66
N ILE A 536 7.80 18.60 -2.35
CA ILE A 536 9.14 18.47 -1.78
C ILE A 536 9.27 19.42 -0.57
N GLY A 537 9.53 18.87 0.61
CA GLY A 537 9.86 19.63 1.82
C GLY A 537 11.36 19.65 2.07
N ILE A 538 11.94 20.84 2.29
CA ILE A 538 13.39 21.03 2.38
C ILE A 538 13.76 21.67 3.72
N GLN A 539 14.50 20.94 4.53
CA GLN A 539 15.09 21.44 5.78
C GLN A 539 16.56 21.81 5.60
N SER A 540 17.25 21.07 4.73
CA SER A 540 18.61 21.34 4.28
C SER A 540 18.88 20.48 3.05
N PHE A 541 19.27 21.11 1.94
CA PHE A 541 19.49 20.44 0.66
C PHE A 541 20.63 21.06 -0.13
N THR A 542 21.41 20.22 -0.79
CA THR A 542 22.43 20.61 -1.76
C THR A 542 22.24 19.82 -3.05
N GLY A 543 22.13 20.52 -4.18
CA GLY A 543 21.91 19.89 -5.48
C GLY A 543 20.87 20.61 -6.30
N THR A 544 20.22 19.86 -7.19
CA THR A 544 19.31 20.44 -8.19
C THR A 544 18.01 19.65 -8.28
N ILE A 545 16.90 20.37 -8.36
CA ILE A 545 15.56 19.84 -8.65
C ILE A 545 15.21 20.26 -10.07
N THR A 546 15.14 19.36 -11.05
CA THR A 546 14.98 19.78 -12.46
C THR A 546 14.22 18.78 -13.34
N GLY A 547 13.45 19.23 -14.32
CA GLY A 547 12.73 18.34 -15.23
C GLY A 547 11.53 17.59 -14.63
N ASN A 548 11.12 17.92 -13.40
CA ASN A 548 10.03 17.23 -12.71
C ASN A 548 8.66 17.83 -13.09
N ASN A 549 7.62 16.99 -13.04
CA ASN A 549 6.22 17.41 -13.04
C ASN A 549 5.74 17.45 -11.59
N ILE A 550 5.56 18.64 -11.02
CA ILE A 550 5.15 18.84 -9.62
C ILE A 550 3.82 19.58 -9.59
N ALA A 551 2.71 18.91 -9.27
CA ALA A 551 1.38 19.51 -9.39
C ALA A 551 0.36 18.95 -8.38
N GLY A 552 -0.60 19.77 -7.97
CA GLY A 552 -1.75 19.33 -7.16
C GLY A 552 -1.42 18.87 -5.73
N ASN A 553 -0.22 19.18 -5.23
CA ASN A 553 0.17 18.94 -3.83
C ASN A 553 -0.56 19.94 -2.91
N GLY A 554 -0.68 19.60 -1.63
CA GLY A 554 -1.51 20.30 -0.65
C GLY A 554 -1.11 21.76 -0.37
N LEU A 555 -0.20 21.96 0.58
CA LEU A 555 0.29 23.27 1.01
C LEU A 555 1.14 23.91 -0.08
N HIS A 556 2.18 23.21 -0.54
CA HIS A 556 3.16 23.75 -1.48
C HIS A 556 3.69 22.67 -2.44
N ALA A 557 4.06 23.05 -3.65
CA ALA A 557 4.85 22.21 -4.54
C ALA A 557 6.26 21.99 -3.96
N VAL A 558 6.90 23.08 -3.52
CA VAL A 558 8.20 23.07 -2.82
C VAL A 558 8.13 24.03 -1.65
N GLU A 559 8.58 23.58 -0.47
CA GLU A 559 8.81 24.46 0.68
C GLU A 559 10.27 24.37 1.13
N ASN A 560 10.94 25.52 1.19
CA ASN A 560 12.29 25.65 1.73
C ASN A 560 12.26 26.20 3.15
N GLU A 561 12.36 25.34 4.15
CA GLU A 561 12.52 25.70 5.57
C GLU A 561 13.97 26.09 5.91
N SER A 562 14.93 25.80 5.02
CA SER A 562 16.34 26.10 5.25
C SER A 562 16.65 27.59 5.02
N GLY A 563 17.76 28.08 5.58
CA GLY A 563 18.29 29.42 5.29
C GLY A 563 19.10 29.51 4.00
N SER A 564 19.31 28.38 3.30
CA SER A 564 20.14 28.29 2.10
C SER A 564 19.29 28.28 0.84
N ASP A 565 19.78 28.90 -0.24
CA ASP A 565 19.08 28.92 -1.51
C ASP A 565 19.08 27.54 -2.18
N VAL A 566 18.03 27.24 -2.94
CA VAL A 566 17.80 25.96 -3.65
C VAL A 566 17.60 26.22 -5.13
N PHE A 567 18.23 25.43 -5.99
CA PHE A 567 18.05 25.50 -7.45
C PHE A 567 17.00 24.50 -7.92
N ALA A 568 15.91 25.02 -8.51
CA ALA A 568 14.79 24.25 -9.02
C ALA A 568 14.39 24.59 -10.48
N PRO A 569 15.32 24.72 -11.45
CA PRO A 569 15.00 25.10 -12.82
C PRO A 569 14.34 23.96 -13.62
N SER A 570 13.63 24.31 -14.68
CA SER A 570 13.06 23.42 -15.69
C SER A 570 12.05 22.42 -15.14
N ASN A 571 11.33 22.78 -14.07
CA ASN A 571 10.20 22.00 -13.57
C ASN A 571 8.89 22.53 -14.14
N TRP A 572 7.91 21.64 -14.29
CA TRP A 572 6.52 22.01 -14.58
C TRP A 572 5.73 22.00 -13.27
N TRP A 573 5.07 23.11 -12.94
CA TRP A 573 4.45 23.35 -11.63
C TRP A 573 2.93 23.12 -11.58
N GLY A 574 2.32 22.72 -12.70
CA GLY A 574 0.88 22.53 -12.82
C GLY A 574 0.04 23.81 -12.82
N ILE A 575 0.64 24.97 -12.56
CA ILE A 575 -0.01 26.28 -12.48
C ILE A 575 0.83 27.35 -13.16
N LYS A 576 0.19 28.44 -13.61
CA LYS A 576 0.87 29.59 -14.22
C LYS A 576 1.57 30.49 -13.20
N ASP A 577 0.95 30.68 -12.04
CA ASP A 577 1.52 31.47 -10.94
C ASP A 577 2.38 30.58 -10.05
N VAL A 578 3.62 30.34 -10.47
CA VAL A 578 4.56 29.43 -9.81
C VAL A 578 4.88 29.88 -8.38
N ALA A 579 5.00 31.18 -8.13
CA ALA A 579 5.30 31.72 -6.81
C ALA A 579 4.24 31.32 -5.77
N SER A 580 2.96 31.20 -6.17
CA SER A 580 1.87 30.81 -5.26
C SER A 580 1.97 29.38 -4.69
N VAL A 581 2.80 28.51 -5.29
CA VAL A 581 2.98 27.11 -4.85
C VAL A 581 4.39 26.85 -4.32
N ILE A 582 5.23 27.87 -4.20
CA ILE A 582 6.54 27.81 -3.57
C ILE A 582 6.45 28.57 -2.24
N TYR A 583 7.02 28.00 -1.18
CA TYR A 583 7.16 28.71 0.09
C TYR A 583 8.64 28.86 0.44
N ASP A 584 9.14 30.09 0.38
CA ASP A 584 10.57 30.38 0.48
C ASP A 584 10.87 31.76 1.12
N LYS A 585 12.03 32.34 0.79
CA LYS A 585 12.46 33.66 1.24
C LYS A 585 11.49 34.81 0.94
N GLU A 586 10.75 34.73 -0.17
CA GLU A 586 9.78 35.76 -0.54
C GLU A 586 8.58 35.77 0.42
N ASP A 587 8.23 34.62 0.99
CA ASP A 587 7.18 34.48 2.01
C ASP A 587 7.71 34.77 3.42
N GLU A 588 8.90 34.26 3.75
CA GLU A 588 9.54 34.44 5.06
C GLU A 588 11.04 34.73 4.93
N SER A 589 11.42 35.98 5.24
CA SER A 589 12.78 36.53 5.04
C SER A 589 13.96 35.74 5.61
N LYS A 590 13.74 34.85 6.58
CA LYS A 590 14.79 34.01 7.21
C LYS A 590 15.12 32.75 6.39
N ARG A 591 14.27 32.40 5.42
CA ARG A 591 14.43 31.24 4.54
C ARG A 591 15.33 31.59 3.36
N GLY A 592 15.88 30.55 2.72
CA GLY A 592 16.57 30.65 1.45
C GLY A 592 15.59 30.65 0.29
N LYS A 593 16.00 31.23 -0.84
CA LYS A 593 15.18 31.36 -2.05
C LYS A 593 15.19 30.08 -2.89
N VAL A 594 14.06 29.76 -3.51
CA VAL A 594 13.95 28.69 -4.51
C VAL A 594 14.06 29.32 -5.91
N PHE A 595 15.18 29.10 -6.59
CA PHE A 595 15.39 29.55 -7.96
C PHE A 595 14.70 28.60 -8.95
N HIS A 596 13.46 28.90 -9.30
CA HIS A 596 12.61 28.02 -10.12
C HIS A 596 12.70 28.24 -11.64
N SER A 597 13.28 29.35 -12.11
CA SER A 597 13.33 29.69 -13.53
C SER A 597 14.56 29.11 -14.25
N PRO A 598 14.45 28.76 -15.54
CA PRO A 598 13.22 28.80 -16.35
C PRO A 598 12.28 27.65 -15.98
N GLU A 599 10.98 27.91 -15.83
CA GLU A 599 9.96 26.87 -15.66
C GLU A 599 9.50 26.28 -17.01
N ASN A 600 9.04 25.02 -17.00
CA ASN A 600 8.41 24.42 -18.18
C ASN A 600 6.94 24.86 -18.26
N GLU A 601 6.49 25.27 -19.44
CA GLU A 601 5.09 25.67 -19.67
C GLU A 601 4.14 24.46 -19.78
N ILE A 602 4.65 23.32 -20.25
CA ILE A 602 3.89 22.08 -20.49
C ILE A 602 4.56 20.93 -19.73
N SER A 603 3.75 20.04 -19.16
CA SER A 603 4.23 18.83 -18.50
C SER A 603 5.01 17.95 -19.47
N SER A 604 6.12 17.36 -19.01
CA SER A 604 6.77 16.28 -19.76
C SER A 604 5.90 15.02 -19.77
N ILE A 605 6.00 14.20 -20.82
CA ILE A 605 5.35 12.89 -20.85
C ILE A 605 6.11 11.97 -19.91
N PHE A 606 5.45 11.50 -18.86
CA PHE A 606 6.04 10.63 -17.85
C PHE A 606 5.96 9.17 -18.30
N THR A 607 7.05 8.42 -18.17
CA THR A 607 7.05 6.97 -18.48
C THR A 607 6.62 6.20 -17.23
N TRP A 608 5.53 5.44 -17.33
CA TRP A 608 5.04 4.65 -16.21
C TRP A 608 6.05 3.53 -15.83
N PRO A 609 6.45 3.43 -14.54
CA PRO A 609 7.61 2.62 -14.17
C PRO A 609 7.33 1.14 -13.91
N VAL A 610 6.11 0.76 -13.52
CA VAL A 610 5.83 -0.55 -12.89
C VAL A 610 4.72 -1.32 -13.61
N LYS A 611 4.77 -2.65 -13.56
CA LYS A 611 3.79 -3.49 -14.27
C LYS A 611 2.42 -3.56 -13.58
N ASN A 612 2.39 -3.41 -12.27
CA ASN A 612 1.18 -3.59 -11.47
C ASN A 612 0.89 -2.35 -10.62
N ILE A 613 -0.39 -1.99 -10.52
CA ILE A 613 -0.92 -0.92 -9.68
C ILE A 613 -1.83 -1.58 -8.66
N TYR A 614 -1.48 -1.47 -7.38
CA TYR A 614 -2.20 -2.12 -6.29
C TYR A 614 -3.07 -1.16 -5.47
N THR A 615 -2.78 0.14 -5.54
CA THR A 615 -3.51 1.18 -4.79
C THR A 615 -4.06 2.22 -5.75
N ASP A 616 -4.94 3.09 -5.27
CA ASP A 616 -5.60 4.05 -6.15
C ASP A 616 -4.58 5.09 -6.63
N VAL A 617 -4.58 5.40 -7.92
CA VAL A 617 -3.66 6.38 -8.52
C VAL A 617 -4.38 7.25 -9.54
N VAL A 618 -3.87 8.46 -9.73
CA VAL A 618 -4.38 9.47 -10.65
C VAL A 618 -3.33 9.84 -11.69
N TRP A 619 -3.67 9.78 -12.97
CA TRP A 619 -2.81 10.22 -14.06
C TRP A 619 -3.26 11.60 -14.56
N HIS A 620 -2.52 12.65 -14.16
CA HIS A 620 -2.82 14.04 -14.48
C HIS A 620 -2.24 14.54 -15.81
N THR A 621 -1.12 13.96 -16.22
CA THR A 621 -0.32 14.43 -17.35
C THR A 621 -0.25 13.36 -18.43
N GLY A 622 0.56 13.61 -19.47
CA GLY A 622 0.91 12.57 -20.43
C GLY A 622 1.60 11.39 -19.73
N ILE A 623 1.09 10.17 -19.93
CA ILE A 623 1.67 8.91 -19.46
C ILE A 623 2.03 8.05 -20.66
N HIS A 624 3.26 7.54 -20.66
CA HIS A 624 3.76 6.61 -21.65
C HIS A 624 3.88 5.20 -21.06
N LEU A 625 3.15 4.25 -21.65
CA LEU A 625 3.13 2.84 -21.27
C LEU A 625 4.00 2.03 -22.23
N LYS A 626 5.19 1.66 -21.77
CA LYS A 626 6.12 0.82 -22.53
C LYS A 626 5.76 -0.66 -22.48
N ASN A 627 5.14 -1.09 -21.40
CA ASN A 627 4.75 -2.48 -21.14
C ASN A 627 3.26 -2.51 -20.77
N PRO A 628 2.59 -3.67 -20.89
CA PRO A 628 1.28 -3.86 -20.32
C PRO A 628 1.26 -3.55 -18.81
N VAL A 629 0.25 -2.79 -18.39
CA VAL A 629 0.03 -2.41 -16.99
C VAL A 629 -1.25 -3.05 -16.48
N THR A 630 -1.22 -3.61 -15.27
CA THR A 630 -2.41 -4.17 -14.61
C THR A 630 -2.76 -3.36 -13.37
N VAL A 631 -4.00 -2.89 -13.28
CA VAL A 631 -4.61 -2.28 -12.11
C VAL A 631 -5.41 -3.36 -11.40
N SER A 632 -5.01 -3.71 -10.18
CA SER A 632 -5.54 -4.86 -9.46
C SER A 632 -6.23 -4.43 -8.17
N GLY A 633 -7.55 -4.54 -8.11
CA GLY A 633 -8.34 -4.18 -6.93
C GLY A 633 -8.43 -2.69 -6.63
N SER A 634 -7.77 -1.83 -7.40
CA SER A 634 -7.68 -0.38 -7.19
C SER A 634 -8.40 0.46 -8.24
N THR A 635 -8.53 1.76 -7.96
CA THR A 635 -9.05 2.76 -8.88
C THR A 635 -7.90 3.40 -9.66
N LEU A 636 -7.97 3.37 -10.99
CA LEU A 636 -7.16 4.25 -11.83
C LEU A 636 -8.03 5.42 -12.30
N GLU A 637 -7.70 6.62 -11.87
CA GLU A 637 -8.31 7.85 -12.37
C GLU A 637 -7.42 8.49 -13.44
N ILE A 638 -8.02 8.96 -14.52
CA ILE A 638 -7.33 9.68 -15.59
C ILE A 638 -7.98 11.06 -15.70
N ALA A 639 -7.20 12.10 -15.40
CA ALA A 639 -7.72 13.45 -15.30
C ALA A 639 -8.06 14.06 -16.67
N PRO A 640 -9.00 15.02 -16.76
CA PRO A 640 -9.33 15.71 -18.00
C PRO A 640 -8.11 16.28 -18.72
N GLY A 641 -7.97 15.97 -20.02
CA GLY A 641 -6.86 16.43 -20.86
C GLY A 641 -5.60 15.58 -20.79
N ALA A 642 -5.57 14.55 -19.93
CA ALA A 642 -4.46 13.61 -19.88
C ALA A 642 -4.35 12.78 -21.17
N LYS A 643 -3.13 12.33 -21.47
CA LYS A 643 -2.83 11.53 -22.66
C LYS A 643 -2.13 10.24 -22.26
N VAL A 644 -2.72 9.09 -22.58
CA VAL A 644 -2.11 7.78 -22.40
C VAL A 644 -1.58 7.30 -23.76
N ILE A 645 -0.27 7.11 -23.83
CA ILE A 645 0.46 6.72 -25.03
C ILE A 645 0.97 5.30 -24.85
N PHE A 646 0.66 4.42 -25.78
CA PHE A 646 1.04 3.01 -25.74
C PHE A 646 2.10 2.71 -26.81
N LEU A 647 3.15 1.97 -26.46
CA LEU A 647 3.99 1.32 -27.49
C LEU A 647 3.23 0.16 -28.13
N LYS A 648 3.69 -0.30 -29.30
CA LYS A 648 3.15 -1.50 -29.97
C LYS A 648 3.10 -2.68 -29.00
N GLY A 649 1.93 -3.31 -28.86
CA GLY A 649 1.68 -4.40 -27.91
C GLY A 649 1.57 -3.97 -26.44
N GLY A 650 1.62 -2.68 -26.13
CA GLY A 650 1.25 -2.14 -24.82
C GLY A 650 -0.27 -2.24 -24.61
N GLY A 651 -0.69 -2.35 -23.35
CA GLY A 651 -2.09 -2.47 -22.98
C GLY A 651 -2.33 -2.10 -21.53
N LEU A 652 -3.59 -2.00 -21.14
CA LEU A 652 -4.01 -1.68 -19.79
C LEU A 652 -5.06 -2.69 -19.35
N LYS A 653 -4.80 -3.42 -18.27
CA LYS A 653 -5.77 -4.34 -17.67
C LYS A 653 -6.31 -3.76 -16.38
N ILE A 654 -7.62 -3.73 -16.20
CA ILE A 654 -8.30 -3.40 -14.94
C ILE A 654 -8.97 -4.67 -14.43
N SER A 655 -8.63 -5.11 -13.22
CA SER A 655 -9.12 -6.35 -12.63
C SER A 655 -9.58 -6.14 -11.19
N GLY A 656 -10.85 -6.40 -10.89
CA GLY A 656 -11.40 -6.30 -9.52
C GLY A 656 -11.45 -4.88 -8.94
N GLY A 657 -11.14 -3.86 -9.74
CA GLY A 657 -11.09 -2.44 -9.37
C GLY A 657 -11.98 -1.61 -10.27
N LYS A 658 -11.55 -0.41 -10.67
CA LYS A 658 -12.25 0.37 -11.71
C LYS A 658 -11.33 1.38 -12.38
N ILE A 659 -11.73 1.84 -13.56
CA ILE A 659 -11.10 2.96 -14.27
C ILE A 659 -12.10 4.11 -14.40
N LEU A 660 -11.67 5.31 -14.04
CA LEU A 660 -12.43 6.55 -14.17
C LEU A 660 -11.68 7.50 -15.10
N ALA A 661 -12.10 7.55 -16.37
CA ALA A 661 -11.55 8.45 -17.37
C ALA A 661 -12.65 9.42 -17.79
N VAL A 662 -12.85 10.48 -17.01
CA VAL A 662 -13.95 11.44 -17.21
C VAL A 662 -13.35 12.78 -17.62
N GLY A 663 -13.28 13.01 -18.93
CA GLY A 663 -12.84 14.26 -19.54
C GLY A 663 -13.96 15.30 -19.63
N THR A 664 -13.69 16.37 -20.38
CA THR A 664 -14.65 17.41 -20.74
C THR A 664 -14.61 17.69 -22.24
N SER A 665 -15.56 18.44 -22.78
CA SER A 665 -15.56 18.86 -24.19
C SER A 665 -14.28 19.62 -24.58
N GLU A 666 -13.73 20.41 -23.66
CA GLU A 666 -12.54 21.23 -23.87
C GLU A 666 -11.25 20.47 -23.55
N LYS A 667 -11.31 19.53 -22.61
CA LYS A 667 -10.16 18.72 -22.16
C LYS A 667 -10.50 17.24 -22.24
N ARG A 668 -10.52 16.74 -23.48
CA ARG A 668 -10.73 15.32 -23.78
C ARG A 668 -9.51 14.50 -23.37
N ILE A 669 -9.75 13.29 -22.88
CA ILE A 669 -8.69 12.33 -22.54
C ILE A 669 -8.31 11.56 -23.80
N VAL A 670 -7.02 11.36 -24.06
CA VAL A 670 -6.55 10.72 -25.31
C VAL A 670 -5.84 9.41 -25.01
N PHE A 671 -6.29 8.31 -25.62
CA PHE A 671 -5.63 7.00 -25.63
C PHE A 671 -5.16 6.69 -27.05
N THR A 672 -3.85 6.53 -27.24
CA THR A 672 -3.28 6.42 -28.60
C THR A 672 -1.96 5.65 -28.66
N ALA A 673 -1.63 5.10 -29.83
CA ALA A 673 -0.31 4.53 -30.09
C ALA A 673 0.78 5.62 -30.12
N SER A 674 2.01 5.24 -29.79
CA SER A 674 3.20 6.08 -30.01
C SER A 674 3.40 6.38 -31.50
N GLU A 675 3.11 5.41 -32.35
CA GLU A 675 3.15 5.49 -33.81
C GLU A 675 1.75 5.31 -34.39
N LYS A 676 1.23 6.34 -35.05
CA LYS A 676 -0.16 6.43 -35.49
C LYS A 676 -0.39 5.78 -36.87
N ASN A 677 -0.25 4.47 -36.94
CA ASN A 677 -0.49 3.70 -38.17
C ASN A 677 -1.03 2.29 -37.85
N GLU A 678 -1.60 1.64 -38.86
CA GLU A 678 -2.26 0.33 -38.75
C GLU A 678 -1.28 -0.82 -38.42
N ASP A 679 0.01 -0.66 -38.69
CA ASP A 679 1.03 -1.67 -38.37
C ASP A 679 1.53 -1.61 -36.91
N ASN A 680 1.17 -0.55 -36.17
CA ASN A 680 1.70 -0.26 -34.85
C ASN A 680 0.60 -0.03 -33.80
N LEU A 681 -0.49 -0.80 -33.93
CA LEU A 681 -1.58 -0.77 -32.97
C LEU A 681 -1.11 -1.16 -31.56
N TRP A 682 -1.67 -0.50 -30.56
CA TRP A 682 -1.63 -0.99 -29.18
C TRP A 682 -2.67 -2.09 -28.98
N ASP A 683 -2.54 -2.87 -27.91
CA ASP A 683 -3.37 -4.07 -27.70
C ASP A 683 -4.79 -3.69 -27.30
N GLU A 684 -5.04 -3.53 -26.00
CA GLU A 684 -6.37 -3.18 -25.50
C GLU A 684 -6.38 -2.58 -24.09
N ILE A 685 -7.51 -1.93 -23.78
CA ILE A 685 -7.92 -1.67 -22.40
C ILE A 685 -8.87 -2.82 -22.02
N LEU A 686 -8.32 -3.83 -21.36
CA LEU A 686 -9.06 -4.97 -20.84
C LEU A 686 -9.66 -4.64 -19.48
N ILE A 687 -10.98 -4.77 -19.35
CA ILE A 687 -11.75 -4.46 -18.15
C ILE A 687 -12.47 -5.73 -17.71
N GLU A 688 -12.11 -6.27 -16.55
CA GLU A 688 -12.57 -7.58 -16.09
C GLU A 688 -13.01 -7.51 -14.63
N HIS A 689 -14.30 -7.75 -14.36
CA HIS A 689 -14.90 -7.63 -13.03
C HIS A 689 -14.61 -6.27 -12.37
N ALA A 690 -14.80 -5.18 -13.12
CA ALA A 690 -14.38 -3.85 -12.70
C ALA A 690 -15.56 -2.85 -12.68
N ASP A 691 -16.59 -3.19 -11.91
CA ASP A 691 -17.85 -2.45 -11.85
C ASP A 691 -17.68 -0.98 -11.47
N GLY A 692 -18.45 -0.12 -12.13
CA GLY A 692 -18.38 1.33 -11.95
C GLY A 692 -17.26 1.99 -12.73
N SER A 693 -16.69 1.29 -13.73
CA SER A 693 -15.77 1.88 -14.68
C SER A 693 -16.51 2.82 -15.64
N GLU A 694 -15.89 3.96 -15.95
CA GLU A 694 -16.49 5.02 -16.76
C GLU A 694 -15.48 5.67 -17.70
N PHE A 695 -15.91 5.87 -18.95
CA PHE A 695 -15.22 6.70 -19.94
C PHE A 695 -16.16 7.79 -20.44
N SER A 696 -15.76 9.04 -20.26
CA SER A 696 -16.48 10.19 -20.78
C SER A 696 -15.54 11.16 -21.45
N TYR A 697 -15.93 11.70 -22.61
CA TYR A 697 -15.09 12.63 -23.38
C TYR A 697 -13.68 12.08 -23.66
N CYS A 698 -13.59 10.81 -24.04
CA CYS A 698 -12.33 10.15 -24.39
C CYS A 698 -12.18 10.00 -25.91
N ASP A 699 -10.94 10.10 -26.40
CA ASP A 699 -10.55 9.83 -27.77
C ASP A 699 -9.65 8.59 -27.80
N PHE A 700 -10.10 7.53 -28.47
CA PHE A 700 -9.38 6.28 -28.66
C PHE A 700 -8.99 6.11 -30.12
N GLY A 701 -7.72 5.83 -30.38
CA GLY A 701 -7.30 5.45 -31.73
C GLY A 701 -6.04 4.62 -31.81
N TYR A 702 -5.90 3.92 -32.94
CA TYR A 702 -4.79 3.01 -33.25
C TYR A 702 -4.67 1.84 -32.26
N ALA A 703 -5.79 1.24 -31.88
CA ALA A 703 -5.87 0.04 -31.02
C ALA A 703 -6.26 -1.21 -31.81
N THR A 704 -5.88 -2.38 -31.30
CA THR A 704 -6.46 -3.66 -31.72
C THR A 704 -7.91 -3.75 -31.21
N TRP A 705 -8.11 -3.51 -29.91
CA TRP A 705 -9.43 -3.23 -29.34
C TRP A 705 -9.31 -2.06 -28.38
N ALA A 706 -9.91 -0.91 -28.70
CA ALA A 706 -9.78 0.25 -27.82
C ALA A 706 -10.35 -0.04 -26.41
N ILE A 707 -11.48 -0.75 -26.33
CA ILE A 707 -12.01 -1.29 -25.06
C ILE A 707 -12.40 -2.76 -25.22
N HIS A 708 -12.02 -3.59 -24.24
CA HIS A 708 -12.43 -4.99 -24.10
C HIS A 708 -13.00 -5.24 -22.71
N SER A 709 -14.32 -5.44 -22.60
CA SER A 709 -15.01 -5.55 -21.30
C SER A 709 -15.61 -6.93 -21.05
N HIS A 710 -15.36 -7.50 -19.86
CA HIS A 710 -15.91 -8.76 -19.38
C HIS A 710 -16.56 -8.57 -18.00
N PHE A 711 -17.82 -9.02 -17.86
CA PHE A 711 -18.53 -9.12 -16.56
C PHE A 711 -18.47 -7.82 -15.75
N THR A 712 -18.71 -6.69 -16.41
CA THR A 712 -18.53 -5.35 -15.83
C THR A 712 -19.70 -4.45 -16.18
N ASN A 713 -20.20 -3.71 -15.18
CA ASN A 713 -21.05 -2.55 -15.36
C ASN A 713 -20.21 -1.36 -15.86
N LEU A 714 -20.31 -1.06 -17.15
CA LEU A 714 -19.46 -0.10 -17.86
C LEU A 714 -20.27 1.03 -18.50
N LYS A 715 -19.83 2.26 -18.29
CA LYS A 715 -20.43 3.45 -18.91
C LYS A 715 -19.47 4.14 -19.88
N ILE A 716 -19.96 4.44 -21.09
CA ILE A 716 -19.23 5.16 -22.12
C ILE A 716 -20.12 6.28 -22.65
N SER A 717 -19.63 7.51 -22.59
CA SER A 717 -20.36 8.69 -23.06
C SER A 717 -19.45 9.68 -23.80
N ASN A 718 -20.01 10.42 -24.77
CA ASN A 718 -19.34 11.56 -25.42
C ASN A 718 -17.94 11.26 -25.99
N SER A 719 -17.68 10.01 -26.37
CA SER A 719 -16.34 9.49 -26.69
C SER A 719 -16.18 9.21 -28.19
N ARG A 720 -14.94 9.15 -28.68
CA ARG A 720 -14.62 8.92 -30.10
C ARG A 720 -13.71 7.70 -30.22
N PHE A 721 -14.06 6.78 -31.11
CA PHE A 721 -13.31 5.57 -31.43
C PHE A 721 -12.97 5.61 -32.92
N ILE A 722 -11.71 5.91 -33.25
CA ILE A 722 -11.27 6.19 -34.62
C ILE A 722 -9.99 5.42 -34.98
N HIS A 723 -9.94 4.80 -36.16
CA HIS A 723 -8.77 4.06 -36.67
C HIS A 723 -8.34 2.90 -35.76
N ASN A 724 -9.29 2.08 -35.31
CA ASN A 724 -9.01 0.85 -34.56
C ASN A 724 -9.43 -0.38 -35.37
N GLU A 725 -8.82 -1.54 -35.11
CA GLU A 725 -9.39 -2.80 -35.57
C GLU A 725 -10.76 -3.03 -34.92
N GLY A 726 -10.90 -2.68 -33.64
CA GLY A 726 -12.17 -2.71 -32.92
C GLY A 726 -12.33 -1.51 -32.01
N GLY A 727 -13.48 -0.82 -32.09
CA GLY A 727 -13.82 0.26 -31.16
C GLY A 727 -14.07 -0.29 -29.75
N ILE A 728 -15.09 -1.13 -29.59
CA ILE A 728 -15.33 -1.85 -28.34
C ILE A 728 -15.78 -3.28 -28.58
N ARG A 729 -15.27 -4.21 -27.76
CA ARG A 729 -15.83 -5.55 -27.58
C ARG A 729 -16.27 -5.75 -26.14
N PHE A 730 -17.42 -6.39 -25.94
CA PHE A 730 -17.87 -6.73 -24.59
C PHE A 730 -18.59 -8.06 -24.49
N ARG A 731 -18.51 -8.64 -23.29
CA ARG A 731 -19.23 -9.82 -22.85
C ARG A 731 -19.95 -9.55 -21.52
N SER A 732 -21.22 -9.96 -21.44
CA SER A 732 -22.11 -9.63 -20.32
C SER A 732 -22.46 -8.15 -20.28
N GLY A 733 -22.67 -7.56 -19.10
CA GLY A 733 -23.05 -6.18 -18.90
C GLY A 733 -23.62 -5.95 -17.49
N PRO A 734 -24.33 -4.84 -17.25
CA PRO A 734 -24.81 -3.89 -18.26
C PRO A 734 -23.70 -3.00 -18.85
N VAL A 735 -23.77 -2.73 -20.14
CA VAL A 735 -22.93 -1.72 -20.81
C VAL A 735 -23.83 -0.60 -21.34
N GLU A 736 -23.51 0.66 -21.01
CA GLU A 736 -24.20 1.84 -21.54
C GLU A 736 -23.24 2.59 -22.47
N ILE A 737 -23.63 2.74 -23.75
CA ILE A 737 -22.86 3.48 -24.75
C ILE A 737 -23.76 4.58 -25.30
N ASN A 738 -23.43 5.84 -25.00
CA ASN A 738 -24.18 6.98 -25.50
C ASN A 738 -23.35 8.11 -26.07
N ARG A 739 -23.97 8.90 -26.95
CA ARG A 739 -23.42 10.16 -27.50
C ARG A 739 -21.99 10.03 -28.04
N SER A 740 -21.65 8.86 -28.58
CA SER A 740 -20.29 8.54 -28.98
C SER A 740 -20.19 8.33 -30.48
N LEU A 741 -18.97 8.53 -30.99
CA LEU A 741 -18.62 8.39 -32.40
C LEU A 741 -17.77 7.13 -32.61
N PHE A 742 -18.20 6.25 -33.50
CA PHE A 742 -17.42 5.11 -33.99
C PHE A 742 -17.18 5.28 -35.48
N LYS A 743 -15.95 5.58 -35.87
CA LYS A 743 -15.59 5.94 -37.25
C LYS A 743 -14.31 5.24 -37.72
N GLU A 744 -14.29 4.75 -38.96
CA GLU A 744 -13.07 4.20 -39.59
C GLU A 744 -12.43 3.09 -38.74
N ASN A 745 -13.25 2.22 -38.17
CA ASN A 745 -12.80 0.99 -37.52
C ASN A 745 -13.14 -0.22 -38.38
N LYS A 746 -12.45 -1.34 -38.19
CA LYS A 746 -12.93 -2.59 -38.81
C LYS A 746 -14.24 -3.06 -38.17
N VAL A 747 -14.33 -3.07 -36.85
CA VAL A 747 -15.62 -3.25 -36.16
C VAL A 747 -15.85 -2.10 -35.18
N GLY A 748 -16.97 -1.38 -35.33
CA GLY A 748 -17.33 -0.31 -34.40
C GLY A 748 -17.61 -0.86 -33.00
N ILE A 749 -18.68 -1.65 -32.88
CA ILE A 749 -19.13 -2.25 -31.60
C ILE A 749 -19.31 -3.76 -31.80
N ARG A 750 -18.74 -4.58 -30.91
CA ARG A 750 -18.93 -6.03 -30.89
C ARG A 750 -19.51 -6.54 -29.58
N SER A 751 -20.64 -7.23 -29.65
CA SER A 751 -21.29 -7.90 -28.51
C SER A 751 -21.14 -9.42 -28.58
N TYR A 752 -20.86 -10.06 -27.44
CA TYR A 752 -20.88 -11.50 -27.27
C TYR A 752 -21.52 -11.86 -25.93
N PHE A 753 -22.71 -12.45 -25.90
CA PHE A 753 -23.47 -12.60 -24.65
C PHE A 753 -23.69 -11.27 -23.91
N GLY A 754 -23.87 -10.19 -24.67
CA GLY A 754 -23.95 -8.83 -24.12
C GLY A 754 -25.31 -8.46 -23.54
N ASN A 755 -25.30 -7.59 -22.53
CA ASN A 755 -26.47 -6.83 -22.10
C ASN A 755 -26.10 -5.35 -22.20
N ALA A 756 -26.72 -4.60 -23.11
CA ALA A 756 -26.32 -3.21 -23.35
C ALA A 756 -27.43 -2.29 -23.86
N LEU A 757 -27.32 -1.03 -23.47
CA LEU A 757 -28.05 0.09 -24.06
C LEU A 757 -27.08 0.87 -24.95
N ILE A 758 -27.38 0.91 -26.25
CA ILE A 758 -26.61 1.64 -27.27
C ILE A 758 -27.53 2.73 -27.83
N GLU A 759 -27.33 3.98 -27.41
CA GLU A 759 -28.22 5.08 -27.79
C GLU A 759 -27.54 6.40 -28.13
N GLU A 760 -28.14 7.19 -29.01
CA GLU A 760 -27.62 8.54 -29.34
C GLU A 760 -26.20 8.55 -29.93
N ASN A 761 -25.74 7.47 -30.57
CA ASN A 761 -24.40 7.37 -31.15
C ASN A 761 -24.37 7.67 -32.65
N VAL A 762 -23.19 7.99 -33.18
CA VAL A 762 -22.90 8.06 -34.62
C VAL A 762 -21.93 6.92 -34.98
N ILE A 763 -22.35 6.02 -35.86
CA ILE A 763 -21.58 4.83 -36.25
C ILE A 763 -21.47 4.81 -37.77
N LEU A 764 -20.32 5.26 -38.30
CA LEU A 764 -20.13 5.41 -39.74
C LEU A 764 -18.76 4.97 -40.24
N ASN A 765 -18.67 4.64 -41.52
CA ASN A 765 -17.41 4.32 -42.21
C ASN A 765 -16.59 3.22 -41.51
N ASN A 766 -17.23 2.31 -40.78
CA ASN A 766 -16.59 1.10 -40.28
C ASN A 766 -16.73 -0.03 -41.32
N GLU A 767 -15.90 -1.08 -41.29
CA GLU A 767 -16.17 -2.27 -42.12
C GLU A 767 -17.52 -2.90 -41.68
N VAL A 768 -17.70 -3.10 -40.37
CA VAL A 768 -18.99 -3.45 -39.76
C VAL A 768 -19.29 -2.45 -38.63
N GLY A 769 -20.48 -1.85 -38.65
CA GLY A 769 -20.92 -0.91 -37.61
C GLY A 769 -21.09 -1.58 -36.25
N ILE A 770 -22.08 -2.47 -36.14
CA ILE A 770 -22.34 -3.28 -34.93
C ILE A 770 -22.35 -4.76 -35.29
N PHE A 771 -21.53 -5.57 -34.61
CA PHE A 771 -21.50 -7.02 -34.76
C PHE A 771 -21.98 -7.72 -33.49
N VAL A 772 -23.12 -8.41 -33.58
CA VAL A 772 -23.72 -9.18 -32.48
C VAL A 772 -23.43 -10.65 -32.70
N ARG A 773 -22.41 -11.17 -32.01
CA ARG A 773 -21.93 -12.54 -32.24
C ARG A 773 -22.90 -13.60 -31.74
N GLU A 774 -23.44 -13.42 -30.53
CA GLU A 774 -24.34 -14.37 -29.87
C GLU A 774 -25.15 -13.67 -28.76
N LYS A 775 -26.39 -14.13 -28.54
CA LYS A 775 -27.36 -13.64 -27.56
C LYS A 775 -27.71 -12.15 -27.72
N GLY A 776 -28.37 -11.85 -28.84
CA GLY A 776 -28.80 -10.50 -29.23
C GLY A 776 -29.93 -9.92 -28.40
N SER A 777 -30.74 -10.74 -27.72
CA SER A 777 -31.91 -10.26 -26.97
C SER A 777 -31.60 -9.36 -25.78
N GLY A 778 -30.34 -9.37 -25.31
CA GLY A 778 -29.87 -8.48 -24.25
C GLY A 778 -29.55 -7.06 -24.71
N LEU A 779 -29.66 -6.75 -26.01
CA LEU A 779 -29.30 -5.46 -26.56
C LEU A 779 -30.54 -4.60 -26.84
N THR A 780 -30.43 -3.32 -26.51
CA THR A 780 -31.35 -2.28 -26.99
C THR A 780 -30.53 -1.23 -27.74
N ILE A 781 -30.70 -1.19 -29.05
CA ILE A 781 -30.01 -0.26 -29.95
C ILE A 781 -31.06 0.74 -30.43
N LYS A 782 -31.02 1.99 -29.98
CA LYS A 782 -32.06 2.97 -30.35
C LYS A 782 -31.52 4.38 -30.50
N ARG A 783 -32.17 5.20 -31.32
CA ARG A 783 -31.83 6.62 -31.50
C ARG A 783 -30.36 6.84 -31.88
N ASN A 784 -29.77 5.95 -32.68
CA ASN A 784 -28.44 6.12 -33.25
C ASN A 784 -28.52 6.54 -34.72
N ASN A 785 -27.45 7.17 -35.21
CA ASN A 785 -27.18 7.42 -36.63
C ASN A 785 -26.18 6.36 -37.12
N ILE A 786 -26.65 5.31 -37.81
CA ILE A 786 -25.84 4.17 -38.27
C ILE A 786 -25.86 4.12 -39.79
N TYR A 787 -24.78 4.54 -40.45
CA TYR A 787 -24.79 4.69 -41.91
C TYR A 787 -23.40 4.62 -42.53
N SER A 788 -23.31 4.37 -43.84
CA SER A 788 -22.05 4.35 -44.60
C SER A 788 -20.98 3.38 -44.06
N ASN A 789 -21.38 2.35 -43.32
CA ASN A 789 -20.49 1.24 -43.00
C ASN A 789 -20.31 0.35 -44.25
N MET A 790 -19.11 -0.16 -44.49
CA MET A 790 -18.71 -0.73 -45.79
C MET A 790 -19.43 -2.04 -46.10
N THR A 791 -19.49 -2.95 -45.12
CA THR A 791 -20.09 -4.28 -45.30
C THR A 791 -21.49 -4.29 -44.71
N TYR A 792 -21.65 -3.99 -43.41
CA TYR A 792 -22.95 -3.97 -42.74
C TYR A 792 -23.02 -2.87 -41.67
N ASN A 793 -24.18 -2.23 -41.55
CA ASN A 793 -24.54 -1.38 -40.42
C ASN A 793 -24.73 -2.22 -39.15
N VAL A 794 -25.47 -3.33 -39.24
CA VAL A 794 -25.61 -4.33 -38.16
C VAL A 794 -25.47 -5.73 -38.75
N LYS A 795 -24.65 -6.57 -38.10
CA LYS A 795 -24.51 -7.99 -38.44
C LYS A 795 -24.87 -8.87 -37.24
N ALA A 796 -25.80 -9.80 -37.42
CA ALA A 796 -26.00 -10.94 -36.53
C ALA A 796 -24.97 -12.03 -36.88
N GLY A 797 -24.38 -12.66 -35.86
CA GLY A 797 -23.43 -13.76 -36.03
C GLY A 797 -24.12 -15.11 -36.21
N ASP A 798 -23.37 -16.04 -36.78
CA ASP A 798 -23.82 -17.39 -37.17
C ASP A 798 -24.40 -18.21 -35.99
N PHE A 799 -24.04 -17.85 -34.74
CA PHE A 799 -24.51 -18.49 -33.51
C PHE A 799 -25.59 -17.70 -32.78
N ASN A 800 -25.96 -16.51 -33.27
CA ASN A 800 -26.98 -15.69 -32.65
C ASN A 800 -28.37 -16.15 -33.12
N THR A 801 -29.11 -16.88 -32.29
CA THR A 801 -30.47 -17.35 -32.61
C THR A 801 -31.57 -16.42 -32.11
N GLU A 802 -31.22 -15.31 -31.46
CA GLU A 802 -32.14 -14.39 -30.80
C GLU A 802 -32.26 -13.07 -31.57
N ASP A 803 -33.47 -12.50 -31.59
CA ASP A 803 -33.70 -11.21 -32.24
C ASP A 803 -32.99 -10.06 -31.49
N ILE A 804 -32.59 -9.04 -32.25
CA ILE A 804 -31.89 -7.85 -31.77
C ILE A 804 -32.85 -6.66 -31.86
N ASP A 805 -33.14 -5.98 -30.75
CA ASP A 805 -33.95 -4.75 -30.77
C ASP A 805 -33.09 -3.57 -31.28
N ALA A 806 -33.40 -3.13 -32.50
CA ALA A 806 -32.74 -2.02 -33.18
C ALA A 806 -33.73 -0.96 -33.68
N LYS A 807 -34.85 -0.77 -32.97
CA LYS A 807 -35.86 0.23 -33.34
C LYS A 807 -35.36 1.65 -33.12
N GLU A 808 -36.02 2.59 -33.78
CA GLU A 808 -35.83 4.03 -33.61
C GLU A 808 -34.41 4.50 -33.96
N ASN A 809 -33.70 3.79 -34.85
CA ASN A 809 -32.42 4.25 -35.41
C ASN A 809 -32.61 4.89 -36.79
N TRP A 810 -31.70 5.76 -37.18
CA TRP A 810 -31.58 6.27 -38.54
C TRP A 810 -30.47 5.52 -39.29
N TRP A 811 -30.78 5.02 -40.49
CA TRP A 811 -29.92 4.08 -41.25
C TRP A 811 -29.23 4.72 -42.47
N GLY A 812 -29.23 6.06 -42.54
CA GLY A 812 -28.78 6.79 -43.72
C GLY A 812 -29.88 6.94 -44.77
N ASN A 813 -29.48 7.10 -46.05
CA ASN A 813 -30.39 7.18 -47.19
C ASN A 813 -30.69 5.80 -47.83
N SER A 814 -30.18 4.73 -47.25
CA SER A 814 -30.37 3.35 -47.72
C SER A 814 -31.57 2.71 -47.03
N GLU A 815 -32.19 1.72 -47.69
CA GLU A 815 -33.17 0.86 -47.02
C GLU A 815 -32.46 0.04 -45.93
N PRO A 816 -32.92 0.01 -44.67
CA PRO A 816 -32.21 -0.64 -43.57
C PRO A 816 -31.81 -2.08 -43.87
N GLY A 817 -32.72 -2.86 -44.49
CA GLY A 817 -32.50 -4.26 -44.82
C GLY A 817 -31.35 -4.54 -45.80
N GLU A 818 -30.95 -3.58 -46.65
CA GLU A 818 -29.80 -3.77 -47.56
C GLU A 818 -28.45 -3.68 -46.84
N THR A 819 -28.45 -3.13 -45.63
CA THR A 819 -27.25 -2.87 -44.84
C THR A 819 -27.19 -3.69 -43.56
N ILE A 820 -28.14 -4.61 -43.39
CA ILE A 820 -28.24 -5.50 -42.24
C ILE A 820 -28.00 -6.93 -42.72
N PHE A 821 -27.23 -7.70 -41.96
CA PHE A 821 -27.10 -9.15 -42.16
C PHE A 821 -27.75 -9.86 -40.98
N ASP A 822 -28.86 -10.57 -41.23
CA ASP A 822 -29.65 -11.22 -40.18
C ASP A 822 -30.36 -12.50 -40.64
N GLY A 823 -31.34 -12.97 -39.86
CA GLY A 823 -32.13 -14.17 -40.17
C GLY A 823 -32.94 -14.12 -41.47
N ASN A 824 -33.02 -12.98 -42.17
CA ASN A 824 -33.57 -12.91 -43.53
C ASN A 824 -32.53 -13.30 -44.59
N ASP A 825 -31.25 -13.03 -44.34
CA ASP A 825 -30.13 -13.40 -45.22
C ASP A 825 -29.67 -14.84 -44.96
N GLU A 826 -29.62 -15.23 -43.69
CA GLU A 826 -29.16 -16.55 -43.25
C GLU A 826 -30.21 -17.23 -42.35
N PRO A 827 -31.01 -18.15 -42.89
CA PRO A 827 -31.99 -18.88 -42.09
C PRO A 827 -31.32 -19.65 -40.93
N GLY A 828 -31.77 -19.39 -39.71
CA GLY A 828 -31.26 -20.05 -38.50
C GLY A 828 -30.64 -19.09 -37.48
N ILE A 829 -30.30 -17.87 -37.90
CA ILE A 829 -29.91 -16.78 -36.99
C ILE A 829 -31.09 -15.84 -36.72
N GLY A 830 -30.99 -15.05 -35.65
CA GLY A 830 -32.00 -14.09 -35.21
C GLY A 830 -32.08 -12.87 -36.12
N LYS A 831 -33.22 -12.16 -36.07
CA LYS A 831 -33.51 -10.98 -36.89
C LYS A 831 -33.13 -9.69 -36.17
N VAL A 832 -32.77 -8.67 -36.93
CA VAL A 832 -32.64 -7.31 -36.43
C VAL A 832 -33.99 -6.60 -36.58
N ILE A 833 -34.61 -6.25 -35.45
CA ILE A 833 -35.91 -5.60 -35.43
C ILE A 833 -35.71 -4.09 -35.49
N TYR A 834 -35.78 -3.51 -36.69
CA TYR A 834 -35.52 -2.09 -36.93
C TYR A 834 -36.77 -1.21 -37.08
N GLU A 835 -37.97 -1.78 -37.18
CA GLU A 835 -39.23 -1.04 -37.35
C GLU A 835 -39.91 -0.71 -36.00
N PRO A 836 -40.25 0.56 -35.71
CA PRO A 836 -40.12 1.73 -36.59
C PRO A 836 -38.67 2.25 -36.66
N TYR A 837 -38.20 2.63 -37.85
CA TYR A 837 -36.93 3.35 -38.01
C TYR A 837 -37.15 4.84 -38.27
N LEU A 838 -36.14 5.67 -37.99
CA LEU A 838 -36.21 7.12 -38.15
C LEU A 838 -35.96 7.53 -39.61
N ARG A 839 -36.68 8.55 -40.08
CA ARG A 839 -36.53 9.11 -41.44
C ARG A 839 -35.49 10.22 -41.55
N GLU A 840 -35.18 10.84 -40.42
CA GLU A 840 -34.17 11.90 -40.31
C GLU A 840 -33.13 11.49 -39.26
N PRO A 841 -31.88 11.96 -39.41
CA PRO A 841 -30.84 11.71 -38.41
C PRO A 841 -31.26 12.26 -37.04
N VAL A 842 -30.90 11.53 -36.00
CA VAL A 842 -31.02 11.99 -34.62
C VAL A 842 -30.14 13.22 -34.44
N LYS A 843 -30.74 14.31 -33.98
CA LYS A 843 -30.03 15.53 -33.60
C LYS A 843 -29.36 15.31 -32.25
N LEU A 844 -28.05 15.31 -32.23
CA LEU A 844 -27.24 15.17 -31.03
C LEU A 844 -26.79 16.57 -30.57
N ASP A 845 -27.11 16.95 -29.34
CA ASP A 845 -26.73 18.25 -28.79
C ASP A 845 -25.20 18.29 -28.56
N GLY A 846 -24.50 19.27 -29.15
CA GLY A 846 -23.08 19.55 -28.86
C GLY A 846 -22.12 19.55 -30.06
N GLU A 847 -22.53 19.07 -31.24
CA GLU A 847 -21.73 19.22 -32.47
C GLU A 847 -22.34 20.27 -33.40
N LYS A 848 -21.59 21.36 -33.64
CA LYS A 848 -21.79 22.14 -34.86
C LYS A 848 -21.62 21.17 -36.02
N GLN A 849 -22.72 20.86 -36.70
CA GLN A 849 -22.76 20.01 -37.87
C GLN A 849 -21.67 20.46 -38.86
N HIS A 850 -20.65 19.64 -39.06
CA HIS A 850 -20.02 19.59 -40.36
C HIS A 850 -21.00 18.86 -41.28
N THR A 851 -21.89 19.64 -41.90
CA THR A 851 -22.69 19.21 -43.05
C THR A 851 -21.76 18.74 -44.19
N PRO A 852 -22.24 17.79 -45.02
CA PRO A 852 -21.45 16.91 -45.88
C PRO A 852 -20.47 17.59 -46.83
#